data_AF-A0A3A8ISK7-F1
#
_entry.id   AF-A0A3A8ISK7-F1
#
_cell.length_a   1.000
_cell.length_b   1.000
_cell.length_c   1.000
_cell.angle_alpha   90.00
_cell.angle_beta   90.00
_cell.angle_gamma   90.00
#
_symmetry.space_group_name_H-M   'P 1'
#
loop_
_entity.id
_entity.type
_entity.pdbx_description
1 polymer ?
#
loop_
_entity_poly.entity_id
_entity_poly.type
_entity_poly.pdbx_seq_one_letter_code
_entity_poly.pdbx_strand_id
1 'polypeptide(L)'
;MPAYINGIHLMYLWTRDADFLNLMLPRAEVVMDSYLLGTMQGASGLLVMPGTDNDGTANGRPSTYMDQVRSGHEDGWVNASFYSALRAMEDLETAAGNTVKALAYHNRANAFPAQYRAGLWTGTRYAGWRDVNGDLHDAGFTYVNLPALVRGLPSPADADRVLEWLDSPAAPTQGGATFNNTSVYQHVSSPRANTLPLTSDEWDPWSNPDQSTSPSGGLPLIYGSHFQNGGTFLWLSYYDIMARLRYRHADDAMPRFQQMLTRMTRDSRRLAFDVPTMPWHVAGSFRDMNDFNEYKNEIGTSGEFSESGLSVLPLLYGFMGVSADLQGLHVKPEMPTALLHASVADVDYRGTLRSIQVIRGEAVAQQDREDSSLDVATEVGTAVLTQSFFPMAAFNEVGVRVGSYDVDSGVEFDLSLESSSDNGLIWAPIVTRRLSGVHNNAWVYMAVPPQPANNWRYRLTMRAPSSRLAWWRDPNSTVFGTAIQGGTLLAGDFNFRAVQAPQTVLLSQTGVSVPDALNGTLGQVFDAAQPFDRATLRIGTYVTSTSGFTAKLFRDNGEGWKLMAKQTFKNVVDNSDVPMNFASMKPGRYYLEISDEVGSIAWYRDSASNLGPTFWSAQNGIPQPGNRTFQLFRGQYTVNVPERGVSTTVLAGDRYTMSN
;
A
#
# COMPACT_ATOMS: atom_id res chain seq x y z
N MET A 1 5.62 -17.48 21.80
CA MET A 1 6.89 -17.10 22.46
C MET A 1 7.61 -15.91 21.83
N PRO A 2 7.89 -15.84 20.52
CA PRO A 2 8.57 -14.66 19.93
C PRO A 2 7.84 -13.32 20.18
N ALA A 3 6.50 -13.34 20.19
CA ALA A 3 5.67 -12.18 20.50
C ALA A 3 5.95 -11.56 21.89
N TYR A 4 6.38 -12.34 22.88
CA TYR A 4 6.72 -11.85 24.22
C TYR A 4 7.90 -10.88 24.16
N ILE A 5 8.97 -11.26 23.45
CA ILE A 5 10.16 -10.43 23.26
C ILE A 5 9.81 -9.18 22.43
N ASN A 6 9.04 -9.35 21.35
CA ASN A 6 8.59 -8.22 20.53
C ASN A 6 7.76 -7.20 21.34
N GLY A 7 6.91 -7.67 22.27
CA GLY A 7 6.13 -6.82 23.16
C GLY A 7 7.01 -6.02 24.13
N ILE A 8 7.99 -6.67 24.77
CA ILE A 8 8.98 -5.99 25.63
C ILE A 8 9.71 -4.90 24.84
N HIS A 9 10.16 -5.25 23.64
CA HIS A 9 10.88 -4.32 22.78
C HIS A 9 10.04 -3.11 22.40
N LEU A 10 8.81 -3.32 21.91
CA LEU A 10 7.90 -2.22 21.56
C LEU A 10 7.63 -1.33 22.78
N MET A 11 7.31 -1.90 23.94
CA MET A 11 7.09 -1.11 25.15
C MET A 11 8.32 -0.27 25.50
N TYR A 12 9.52 -0.87 25.51
CA TYR A 12 10.76 -0.15 25.79
C TYR A 12 11.05 0.96 24.79
N LEU A 13 10.85 0.73 23.48
CA LEU A 13 11.11 1.74 22.46
C LEU A 13 10.23 2.98 22.64
N TRP A 14 8.98 2.80 23.07
CA TRP A 14 8.04 3.90 23.27
C TRP A 14 8.19 4.60 24.62
N THR A 15 8.45 3.86 25.70
CA THR A 15 8.55 4.42 27.06
C THR A 15 9.96 4.91 27.41
N ARG A 16 11.00 4.24 26.91
CA ARG A 16 12.40 4.36 27.38
C ARG A 16 12.57 4.18 28.87
N ASP A 17 11.69 3.38 29.46
CA ASP A 17 11.75 3.04 30.87
C ASP A 17 12.94 2.10 31.10
N ALA A 18 14.00 2.63 31.73
CA ALA A 18 15.21 1.89 32.06
C ALA A 18 14.94 0.84 33.16
N ASP A 19 14.02 1.10 34.09
CA ASP A 19 13.66 0.14 35.14
C ASP A 19 12.91 -1.04 34.53
N PHE A 20 11.99 -0.77 33.58
CA PHE A 20 11.35 -1.82 32.79
C PHE A 20 12.36 -2.65 31.99
N LEU A 21 13.35 -2.00 31.34
CA LEU A 21 14.40 -2.72 30.62
C LEU A 21 15.21 -3.62 31.56
N ASN A 22 15.71 -3.08 32.66
CA ASN A 22 16.49 -3.83 33.65
C ASN A 22 15.70 -5.01 34.22
N LEU A 23 14.39 -4.84 34.40
CA LEU A 23 13.50 -5.88 34.87
C LEU A 23 13.26 -6.97 33.79
N MET A 24 13.01 -6.57 32.54
CA MET A 24 12.51 -7.48 31.52
C MET A 24 13.59 -8.11 30.64
N LEU A 25 14.73 -7.45 30.43
CA LEU A 25 15.80 -7.98 29.57
C LEU A 25 16.29 -9.36 30.04
N PRO A 26 16.61 -9.62 31.33
CA PRO A 26 17.02 -10.95 31.75
C PRO A 26 15.97 -12.05 31.49
N ARG A 27 14.68 -11.70 31.48
CA ARG A 27 13.59 -12.64 31.14
C ARG A 27 13.53 -12.88 29.63
N ALA A 28 13.71 -11.83 28.83
CA ALA A 28 13.80 -11.94 27.39
C ALA A 28 15.01 -12.79 26.96
N GLU A 29 16.16 -12.64 27.62
CA GLU A 29 17.35 -13.48 27.41
C GLU A 29 17.07 -14.96 27.69
N VAL A 30 16.38 -15.30 28.79
CA VAL A 30 15.99 -16.70 29.06
C VAL A 30 15.11 -17.26 27.95
N VAL A 31 14.10 -16.50 27.51
CA VAL A 31 13.23 -16.93 26.41
C VAL A 31 14.01 -17.07 25.11
N MET A 32 14.88 -16.12 24.77
CA MET A 32 15.68 -16.16 23.54
C MET A 32 16.73 -17.27 23.58
N ASP A 33 17.65 -17.23 24.53
CA ASP A 33 18.85 -18.07 24.53
C ASP A 33 18.54 -19.52 24.91
N SER A 34 17.77 -19.71 25.98
CA SER A 34 17.50 -21.06 26.48
C SER A 34 16.43 -21.76 25.65
N TYR A 35 15.35 -21.05 25.33
CA TYR A 35 14.19 -21.66 24.71
C TYR A 35 14.18 -21.54 23.18
N LEU A 36 14.19 -20.33 22.61
CA LEU A 36 14.11 -20.16 21.15
C LEU A 36 15.36 -20.67 20.44
N LEU A 37 16.56 -20.27 20.88
CA LEU A 37 17.82 -20.69 20.29
C LEU A 37 18.21 -22.12 20.68
N GLY A 38 18.01 -22.49 21.95
CA GLY A 38 18.30 -23.81 22.49
C GLY A 38 17.22 -24.84 22.20
N THR A 39 16.14 -24.86 22.98
CA THR A 39 15.08 -25.89 22.91
C THR A 39 14.41 -25.99 21.55
N MET A 40 14.09 -24.87 20.92
CA MET A 40 13.44 -24.80 19.61
C MET A 40 14.46 -24.76 18.46
N GLN A 41 15.75 -24.99 18.72
CA GLN A 41 16.81 -25.15 17.71
C GLN A 41 17.07 -23.90 16.83
N GLY A 42 16.59 -22.73 17.26
CA GLY A 42 16.74 -21.48 16.50
C GLY A 42 18.19 -21.05 16.29
N ALA A 43 19.15 -21.57 17.07
CA ALA A 43 20.58 -21.30 16.88
C ALA A 43 21.10 -21.80 15.51
N SER A 44 20.54 -22.89 14.98
CA SER A 44 21.00 -23.53 13.74
C SER A 44 20.15 -23.23 12.51
N GLY A 45 18.90 -22.78 12.69
CA GLY A 45 17.98 -22.61 11.57
C GLY A 45 16.61 -22.10 11.99
N LEU A 46 15.58 -22.58 11.33
CA LEU A 46 14.20 -22.33 11.75
C LEU A 46 13.96 -22.86 13.16
N LEU A 47 13.04 -22.22 13.86
CA LEU A 47 12.46 -22.78 15.06
C LEU A 47 11.71 -24.06 14.71
N VAL A 48 11.99 -25.10 15.47
CA VAL A 48 11.26 -26.36 15.49
C VAL A 48 10.33 -26.36 16.70
N MET A 49 9.03 -26.56 16.48
CA MET A 49 8.05 -26.65 17.56
C MET A 49 8.40 -27.84 18.45
N PRO A 50 8.53 -27.64 19.78
CA PRO A 50 8.99 -28.68 20.67
C PRO A 50 7.88 -29.69 20.95
N GLY A 51 8.29 -30.92 21.27
CA GLY A 51 7.38 -32.04 21.55
C GLY A 51 7.13 -32.91 20.32
N THR A 52 6.74 -34.16 20.54
CA THR A 52 6.45 -35.14 19.48
C THR A 52 5.10 -34.92 18.82
N ASP A 53 4.18 -34.27 19.52
CA ASP A 53 2.81 -34.11 19.04
C ASP A 53 2.68 -32.88 18.13
N ASN A 54 3.62 -31.93 18.17
CA ASN A 54 3.58 -30.71 17.36
C ASN A 54 4.37 -30.90 16.05
N ASP A 55 4.23 -32.05 15.41
CA ASP A 55 5.09 -32.51 14.30
C ASP A 55 4.67 -32.02 12.90
N GLY A 56 3.53 -31.31 12.81
CA GLY A 56 3.01 -30.78 11.56
C GLY A 56 2.32 -31.83 10.67
N THR A 57 2.18 -33.07 11.12
CA THR A 57 1.58 -34.15 10.33
C THR A 57 0.06 -34.22 10.52
N ALA A 58 -0.59 -35.10 9.76
CA ALA A 58 -2.01 -35.43 9.92
C ALA A 58 -2.41 -35.90 11.33
N ASN A 59 -1.45 -36.46 12.08
CA ASN A 59 -1.67 -36.95 13.45
C ASN A 59 -1.19 -35.97 14.53
N GLY A 60 -0.52 -34.89 14.12
CA GLY A 60 0.00 -33.87 15.02
C GLY A 60 -1.09 -33.00 15.62
N ARG A 61 -0.75 -32.16 16.59
CA ARG A 61 -1.63 -31.21 17.28
C ARG A 61 -1.37 -29.79 16.77
N PRO A 62 -2.42 -28.96 16.65
CA PRO A 62 -2.25 -27.53 16.45
C PRO A 62 -1.39 -26.93 17.57
N SER A 63 -0.40 -26.12 17.19
CA SER A 63 0.57 -25.56 18.14
C SER A 63 0.84 -24.06 17.92
N THR A 64 0.02 -23.41 17.08
CA THR A 64 0.22 -22.03 16.61
C THR A 64 -1.01 -21.16 16.90
N TYR A 65 -0.98 -19.91 16.43
CA TYR A 65 -2.16 -19.03 16.46
C TYR A 65 -3.37 -19.64 15.74
N MET A 66 -3.13 -20.43 14.69
CA MET A 66 -4.20 -21.15 14.01
C MET A 66 -4.51 -22.44 14.77
N ASP A 67 -5.32 -22.31 15.81
CA ASP A 67 -5.66 -23.34 16.80
C ASP A 67 -6.38 -24.58 16.23
N GLN A 68 -6.97 -24.48 15.04
CA GLN A 68 -7.61 -25.60 14.32
C GLN A 68 -6.76 -26.18 13.21
N VAL A 69 -5.65 -25.54 12.85
CA VAL A 69 -4.75 -26.00 11.79
C VAL A 69 -3.59 -26.74 12.44
N ARG A 70 -3.30 -27.96 11.98
CA ARG A 70 -2.21 -28.81 12.50
C ARG A 70 -0.82 -28.30 12.10
N SER A 71 -0.64 -26.99 11.96
CA SER A 71 0.67 -26.39 11.73
C SER A 71 1.59 -26.68 12.91
N GLY A 72 2.80 -27.14 12.60
CA GLY A 72 3.79 -27.63 13.55
C GLY A 72 5.17 -27.80 12.92
N HIS A 73 6.09 -28.40 13.67
CA HIS A 73 7.49 -28.57 13.33
C HIS A 73 8.15 -27.24 12.90
N GLU A 74 8.33 -26.96 11.62
CA GLU A 74 8.84 -25.67 11.14
C GLU A 74 7.69 -24.77 10.62
N ASP A 75 6.98 -24.09 11.54
CA ASP A 75 5.88 -23.18 11.18
C ASP A 75 6.37 -21.81 10.70
N GLY A 76 5.81 -21.32 9.60
CA GLY A 76 6.18 -20.06 8.95
C GLY A 76 5.77 -18.81 9.73
N TRP A 77 4.60 -18.79 10.36
CA TRP A 77 4.13 -17.61 11.11
C TRP A 77 4.96 -17.36 12.38
N VAL A 78 5.28 -18.43 13.12
CA VAL A 78 6.13 -18.40 14.31
C VAL A 78 7.55 -18.02 13.92
N ASN A 79 8.10 -18.61 12.85
CA ASN A 79 9.44 -18.30 12.37
C ASN A 79 9.57 -16.88 11.83
N ALA A 80 8.53 -16.34 11.17
CA ALA A 80 8.50 -14.93 10.81
C ALA A 80 8.63 -14.04 12.05
N SER A 81 7.90 -14.37 13.13
CA SER A 81 7.98 -13.62 14.39
C SER A 81 9.30 -13.80 15.14
N PHE A 82 9.99 -14.92 14.97
CA PHE A 82 11.33 -15.16 15.52
C PHE A 82 12.38 -14.22 14.93
N TYR A 83 12.34 -13.94 13.63
CA TYR A 83 13.21 -12.94 13.01
C TYR A 83 13.08 -11.57 13.70
N SER A 84 11.84 -11.12 13.95
CA SER A 84 11.60 -9.87 14.69
C SER A 84 12.12 -9.94 16.12
N ALA A 85 12.02 -11.09 16.78
CA ALA A 85 12.52 -11.27 18.14
C ALA A 85 14.06 -11.20 18.20
N LEU A 86 14.78 -11.70 17.19
CA LEU A 86 16.24 -11.55 17.09
C LEU A 86 16.64 -10.08 16.95
N ARG A 87 15.94 -9.33 16.08
CA ARG A 87 16.14 -7.88 15.94
C ARG A 87 15.80 -7.11 17.22
N ALA A 88 14.73 -7.50 17.89
CA ALA A 88 14.36 -6.94 19.18
C ALA A 88 15.44 -7.16 20.25
N MET A 89 16.02 -8.35 20.32
CA MET A 89 17.12 -8.62 21.25
C MET A 89 18.40 -7.85 20.90
N GLU A 90 18.72 -7.68 19.60
CA GLU A 90 19.80 -6.79 19.16
C GLU A 90 19.63 -5.38 19.74
N ASP A 91 18.43 -4.79 19.60
CA ASP A 91 18.14 -3.45 20.09
C ASP A 91 18.14 -3.36 21.63
N LEU A 92 17.53 -4.34 22.32
CA LEU A 92 17.47 -4.37 23.79
C LEU A 92 18.86 -4.52 24.43
N GLU A 93 19.72 -5.38 23.89
CA GLU A 93 21.10 -5.53 24.35
C GLU A 93 21.95 -4.31 24.05
N THR A 94 21.75 -3.69 22.88
CA THR A 94 22.40 -2.43 22.52
C THR A 94 22.02 -1.34 23.52
N ALA A 95 20.74 -1.25 23.87
CA ALA A 95 20.25 -0.31 24.89
C ALA A 95 20.84 -0.57 26.28
N ALA A 96 21.10 -1.83 26.63
CA ALA A 96 21.76 -2.21 27.88
C ALA A 96 23.30 -2.06 27.84
N GLY A 97 23.88 -1.65 26.70
CA GLY A 97 25.32 -1.49 26.52
C GLY A 97 26.09 -2.79 26.26
N ASN A 98 25.39 -3.90 26.00
CA ASN A 98 25.99 -5.21 25.76
C ASN A 98 26.21 -5.46 24.26
N THR A 99 27.29 -4.87 23.74
CA THR A 99 27.62 -4.93 22.31
C THR A 99 27.90 -6.35 21.80
N VAL A 100 28.36 -7.26 22.68
CA VAL A 100 28.68 -8.64 22.31
C VAL A 100 27.42 -9.44 22.01
N LYS A 101 26.42 -9.40 22.92
CA LYS A 101 25.14 -10.08 22.68
C LYS A 101 24.35 -9.43 21.54
N ALA A 102 24.34 -8.10 21.48
CA ALA A 102 23.72 -7.38 20.37
C ALA A 102 24.26 -7.86 19.01
N LEU A 103 25.58 -7.96 18.87
CA LEU A 103 26.21 -8.45 17.64
C LEU A 103 25.89 -9.93 17.35
N ALA A 104 25.80 -10.78 18.38
CA ALA A 104 25.42 -12.18 18.21
C ALA A 104 23.99 -12.31 17.63
N TYR A 105 23.03 -11.57 18.19
CA TYR A 105 21.66 -11.54 17.69
C TYR A 105 21.56 -10.92 16.29
N HIS A 106 22.31 -9.84 16.03
CA HIS A 106 22.41 -9.22 14.71
C HIS A 106 22.88 -10.21 13.63
N ASN A 107 23.97 -10.94 13.90
CA ASN A 107 24.51 -11.92 12.97
C ASN A 107 23.52 -13.08 12.72
N ARG A 108 22.85 -13.55 13.78
CA ARG A 108 21.82 -14.58 13.67
C ARG A 108 20.63 -14.09 12.84
N ALA A 109 20.17 -12.86 13.07
CA ALA A 109 19.09 -12.23 12.32
C ALA A 109 19.46 -12.06 10.84
N ASN A 110 20.67 -11.62 10.51
CA ASN A 110 21.11 -11.41 9.12
C ASN A 110 21.16 -12.70 8.30
N ALA A 111 21.49 -13.84 8.91
CA ALA A 111 21.49 -15.13 8.23
C ALA A 111 20.08 -15.72 8.05
N PHE A 112 19.12 -15.30 8.87
CA PHE A 112 17.80 -15.94 8.96
C PHE A 112 16.92 -15.81 7.70
N PRO A 113 16.83 -14.66 7.00
CA PRO A 113 16.01 -14.55 5.78
C PRO A 113 16.31 -15.61 4.73
N ALA A 114 17.59 -15.93 4.50
CA ALA A 114 18.01 -16.96 3.55
C ALA A 114 17.55 -18.37 4.00
N GLN A 115 17.61 -18.65 5.30
CA GLN A 115 17.15 -19.92 5.88
C GLN A 115 15.62 -20.05 5.84
N TYR A 116 14.90 -18.97 6.14
CA TYR A 116 13.44 -18.88 6.00
C TYR A 116 12.99 -19.14 4.57
N ARG A 117 13.68 -18.52 3.61
CA ARG A 117 13.48 -18.80 2.19
C ARG A 117 13.76 -20.26 1.84
N ALA A 118 14.91 -20.80 2.23
CA ALA A 118 15.27 -22.18 1.91
C ALA A 118 14.31 -23.21 2.51
N GLY A 119 13.82 -22.96 3.73
CA GLY A 119 12.94 -23.87 4.45
C GLY A 119 11.50 -23.89 3.95
N LEU A 120 10.95 -22.74 3.52
CA LEU A 120 9.49 -22.59 3.36
C LEU A 120 9.03 -22.06 1.99
N TRP A 121 9.92 -21.67 1.09
CA TRP A 121 9.51 -21.11 -0.19
C TRP A 121 9.03 -22.17 -1.19
N THR A 122 7.85 -21.96 -1.79
CA THR A 122 7.23 -22.89 -2.76
C THR A 122 7.52 -22.55 -4.23
N GLY A 123 8.32 -21.51 -4.48
CA GLY A 123 8.55 -20.96 -5.83
C GLY A 123 7.76 -19.68 -6.10
N THR A 124 6.60 -19.52 -5.45
CA THR A 124 5.71 -18.35 -5.63
C THR A 124 5.37 -17.61 -4.35
N ARG A 125 5.32 -18.32 -3.21
CA ARG A 125 5.01 -17.80 -1.87
C ARG A 125 5.64 -18.70 -0.81
N TYR A 126 5.48 -18.35 0.47
CA TYR A 126 5.85 -19.23 1.58
C TYR A 126 4.71 -20.19 1.92
N ALA A 127 5.07 -21.44 2.17
CA ALA A 127 4.20 -22.46 2.76
C ALA A 127 3.80 -22.10 4.20
N GLY A 128 2.79 -22.80 4.72
CA GLY A 128 2.36 -22.71 6.10
C GLY A 128 3.43 -23.24 7.05
N TRP A 129 3.82 -24.50 6.84
CA TRP A 129 4.85 -25.17 7.60
C TRP A 129 5.55 -26.25 6.77
N ARG A 130 6.68 -26.72 7.29
CA ARG A 130 7.30 -27.98 6.90
C ARG A 130 7.13 -28.97 8.06
N ASP A 131 6.57 -30.13 7.79
CA ASP A 131 6.37 -31.17 8.80
C ASP A 131 7.68 -31.91 9.13
N VAL A 132 7.63 -32.80 10.12
CA VAL A 132 8.80 -33.62 10.54
C VAL A 132 9.30 -34.58 9.46
N ASN A 133 8.48 -34.93 8.47
CA ASN A 133 8.86 -35.77 7.34
C ASN A 133 9.53 -34.97 6.21
N GLY A 134 9.49 -33.64 6.30
CA GLY A 134 10.06 -32.72 5.32
C GLY A 134 9.05 -32.24 4.27
N ASP A 135 7.77 -32.59 4.39
CA ASP A 135 6.70 -32.21 3.48
C ASP A 135 6.27 -30.75 3.73
N LEU A 136 6.09 -30.00 2.64
CA LEU A 136 5.63 -28.61 2.69
C LEU A 136 4.11 -28.53 2.55
N HIS A 137 3.48 -27.89 3.51
CA HIS A 137 2.03 -27.69 3.55
C HIS A 137 1.66 -26.27 3.14
N ASP A 138 0.99 -26.11 2.01
CA ASP A 138 0.66 -24.80 1.44
C ASP A 138 -0.77 -24.75 0.86
N ALA A 139 -1.71 -24.23 1.66
CA ALA A 139 -3.04 -23.87 1.20
C ALA A 139 -3.15 -22.38 0.77
N GLY A 140 -2.02 -21.73 0.49
CA GLY A 140 -1.97 -20.31 0.15
C GLY A 140 -2.23 -19.41 1.35
N PHE A 141 -1.44 -19.57 2.42
CA PHE A 141 -1.66 -18.88 3.70
C PHE A 141 -1.21 -17.42 3.67
N THR A 142 -2.16 -16.49 3.52
CA THR A 142 -1.88 -15.05 3.54
C THR A 142 -1.40 -14.60 4.92
N TYR A 143 -1.89 -15.25 5.98
CA TYR A 143 -1.50 -15.00 7.36
C TYR A 143 -0.04 -15.37 7.65
N VAL A 144 0.61 -16.20 6.83
CA VAL A 144 2.06 -16.43 6.92
C VAL A 144 2.81 -15.39 6.09
N ASN A 145 2.37 -15.22 4.84
CA ASN A 145 3.08 -14.43 3.85
C ASN A 145 3.08 -12.93 4.19
N LEU A 146 1.93 -12.34 4.53
CA LEU A 146 1.84 -10.90 4.82
C LEU A 146 2.67 -10.50 6.05
N PRO A 147 2.60 -11.21 7.20
CA PRO A 147 3.54 -11.04 8.30
C PRO A 147 5.02 -11.17 7.93
N ALA A 148 5.39 -12.09 7.04
CA ALA A 148 6.77 -12.22 6.57
C ALA A 148 7.21 -11.01 5.73
N LEU A 149 6.35 -10.51 4.85
CA LEU A 149 6.58 -9.29 4.05
C LEU A 149 6.78 -8.08 4.97
N VAL A 150 5.88 -7.80 5.91
CA VAL A 150 6.00 -6.62 6.80
C VAL A 150 7.33 -6.60 7.55
N ARG A 151 7.80 -7.78 7.96
CA ARG A 151 9.08 -7.96 8.68
C ARG A 151 10.30 -7.86 7.76
N GLY A 152 10.13 -7.91 6.45
CA GLY A 152 11.21 -7.76 5.48
C GLY A 152 12.00 -9.05 5.23
N LEU A 153 11.37 -10.22 5.42
CA LEU A 153 12.01 -11.51 5.16
C LEU A 153 12.21 -11.82 3.66
N PRO A 154 11.25 -11.55 2.77
CA PRO A 154 11.43 -11.81 1.34
C PRO A 154 12.33 -10.78 0.66
N SER A 155 12.99 -11.21 -0.42
CA SER A 155 13.58 -10.30 -1.40
C SER A 155 12.49 -9.46 -2.09
N PRO A 156 12.83 -8.31 -2.72
CA PRO A 156 11.85 -7.55 -3.49
C PRO A 156 11.11 -8.38 -4.55
N ALA A 157 11.81 -9.23 -5.31
CA ALA A 157 11.19 -10.11 -6.30
C ALA A 157 10.22 -11.13 -5.67
N ASP A 158 10.58 -11.73 -4.53
CA ASP A 158 9.69 -12.66 -3.83
C ASP A 158 8.46 -11.95 -3.24
N ALA A 159 8.63 -10.74 -2.71
CA ALA A 159 7.53 -9.94 -2.21
C ALA A 159 6.56 -9.54 -3.33
N ASP A 160 7.08 -9.16 -4.51
CA ASP A 160 6.28 -8.86 -5.69
C ASP A 160 5.41 -10.06 -6.10
N ARG A 161 6.00 -11.27 -6.17
CA ARG A 161 5.26 -12.51 -6.47
C ARG A 161 4.12 -12.76 -5.50
N VAL A 162 4.37 -12.58 -4.21
CA VAL A 162 3.35 -12.77 -3.16
C VAL A 162 2.23 -11.75 -3.35
N LEU A 163 2.55 -10.47 -3.54
CA LEU A 163 1.53 -9.43 -3.71
C LEU A 163 0.74 -9.61 -5.03
N GLU A 164 1.37 -10.08 -6.11
CA GLU A 164 0.69 -10.44 -7.36
C GLU A 164 -0.25 -11.63 -7.21
N TRP A 165 0.16 -12.64 -6.44
CA TRP A 165 -0.70 -13.76 -6.07
C TRP A 165 -1.93 -13.28 -5.27
N LEU A 166 -1.76 -12.34 -4.34
CA LEU A 166 -2.88 -11.75 -3.60
C LEU A 166 -3.83 -10.96 -4.50
N ASP A 167 -3.33 -10.31 -5.55
CA ASP A 167 -4.15 -9.56 -6.52
C ASP A 167 -4.83 -10.48 -7.56
N SER A 168 -4.59 -11.79 -7.49
CA SER A 168 -5.17 -12.79 -8.41
C SER A 168 -6.38 -13.52 -7.82
N PRO A 169 -7.22 -14.17 -8.63
CA PRO A 169 -8.30 -15.02 -8.11
C PRO A 169 -7.79 -16.21 -7.29
N ALA A 170 -8.56 -16.60 -6.27
CA ALA A 170 -8.41 -17.77 -5.42
C ALA A 170 -9.34 -18.93 -5.86
N ALA A 171 -9.25 -20.07 -5.16
CA ALA A 171 -10.24 -21.13 -5.30
C ALA A 171 -11.66 -20.59 -5.03
N PRO A 172 -12.70 -21.08 -5.74
CA PRO A 172 -14.07 -20.66 -5.50
C PRO A 172 -14.53 -21.10 -4.11
N THR A 173 -15.18 -20.18 -3.41
CA THR A 173 -15.87 -20.47 -2.15
C THR A 173 -16.93 -21.56 -2.36
N GLN A 174 -16.88 -22.63 -1.58
CA GLN A 174 -17.78 -23.79 -1.71
C GLN A 174 -18.95 -23.75 -0.72
N GLY A 175 -18.94 -22.81 0.23
CA GLY A 175 -20.01 -22.61 1.18
C GLY A 175 -19.84 -21.30 1.90
N GLY A 176 -20.92 -20.78 2.49
CA GLY A 176 -20.92 -19.44 3.04
C GLY A 176 -21.81 -18.49 2.26
N ALA A 177 -21.86 -17.23 2.67
CA ALA A 177 -22.69 -16.22 2.04
C ALA A 177 -22.06 -15.66 0.75
N THR A 178 -20.77 -15.91 0.54
CA THR A 178 -20.02 -15.56 -0.67
C THR A 178 -19.77 -16.77 -1.61
N PHE A 179 -20.71 -17.72 -1.66
CA PHE A 179 -20.62 -18.92 -2.53
C PHE A 179 -20.24 -18.58 -3.99
N ASN A 180 -19.34 -19.38 -4.59
CA ASN A 180 -18.72 -19.20 -5.90
C ASN A 180 -17.82 -17.97 -6.07
N ASN A 181 -17.64 -17.12 -5.06
CA ASN A 181 -16.73 -15.99 -5.15
C ASN A 181 -15.28 -16.51 -5.20
N THR A 182 -14.49 -15.97 -6.13
CA THR A 182 -13.08 -16.31 -6.34
C THR A 182 -12.14 -15.17 -5.95
N SER A 183 -12.64 -14.02 -5.47
CA SER A 183 -11.77 -12.94 -5.02
C SER A 183 -11.01 -13.33 -3.75
N VAL A 184 -9.70 -13.05 -3.70
CA VAL A 184 -8.90 -13.08 -2.47
C VAL A 184 -9.42 -12.04 -1.47
N TYR A 185 -9.98 -10.94 -1.96
CA TYR A 185 -10.61 -9.88 -1.17
C TYR A 185 -12.14 -9.99 -1.22
N GLN A 186 -12.68 -11.22 -1.21
CA GLN A 186 -14.14 -11.43 -1.20
C GLN A 186 -14.80 -10.79 0.04
N HIS A 187 -14.06 -10.77 1.15
CA HIS A 187 -14.47 -10.09 2.37
C HIS A 187 -13.90 -8.68 2.32
N VAL A 188 -14.77 -7.70 2.52
CA VAL A 188 -14.45 -6.29 2.20
C VAL A 188 -13.32 -5.73 3.07
N SER A 189 -13.04 -6.31 4.23
CA SER A 189 -12.05 -5.78 5.18
C SER A 189 -10.60 -6.22 4.94
N SER A 190 -10.37 -7.38 4.35
CA SER A 190 -9.07 -8.07 4.43
C SER A 190 -8.99 -9.28 3.48
N PRO A 191 -7.78 -9.69 3.07
CA PRO A 191 -7.61 -10.88 2.24
C PRO A 191 -8.03 -12.15 2.99
N ARG A 192 -8.42 -13.21 2.26
CA ARG A 192 -8.69 -14.53 2.86
C ARG A 192 -7.51 -15.02 3.68
N ALA A 193 -7.72 -15.75 4.77
CA ALA A 193 -6.64 -16.37 5.54
C ALA A 193 -5.83 -17.38 4.70
N ASN A 194 -6.51 -18.09 3.79
CA ASN A 194 -5.94 -19.02 2.84
C ASN A 194 -6.68 -18.98 1.49
N THR A 195 -5.98 -19.20 0.37
CA THR A 195 -6.56 -19.11 -0.98
C THR A 195 -6.94 -20.45 -1.61
N LEU A 196 -6.58 -21.56 -0.97
CA LEU A 196 -6.94 -22.93 -1.34
C LEU A 196 -7.61 -23.63 -0.15
N PRO A 197 -8.54 -24.57 -0.37
CA PRO A 197 -9.13 -25.35 0.71
C PRO A 197 -8.08 -26.13 1.51
N LEU A 198 -8.17 -26.07 2.83
CA LEU A 198 -7.47 -27.02 3.72
C LEU A 198 -7.98 -28.44 3.50
N THR A 199 -7.08 -29.42 3.62
CA THR A 199 -7.45 -30.84 3.60
C THR A 199 -8.01 -31.29 4.96
N SER A 200 -8.70 -32.44 4.99
CA SER A 200 -9.18 -33.05 6.25
C SER A 200 -8.07 -33.31 7.24
N ASP A 201 -6.93 -33.72 6.73
CA ASP A 201 -5.82 -34.23 7.52
C ASP A 201 -5.03 -33.08 8.18
N GLU A 202 -5.08 -31.87 7.60
CA GLU A 202 -4.46 -30.66 8.16
C GLU A 202 -5.31 -29.96 9.22
N TRP A 203 -6.50 -30.48 9.53
CA TRP A 203 -7.47 -29.86 10.44
C TRP A 203 -7.66 -30.65 11.74
N ASP A 204 -7.71 -29.97 12.89
CA ASP A 204 -8.04 -30.56 14.19
C ASP A 204 -9.42 -30.09 14.69
N PRO A 205 -10.36 -31.01 14.96
CA PRO A 205 -11.73 -30.66 15.36
C PRO A 205 -11.92 -30.25 16.82
N TRP A 206 -10.87 -30.16 17.65
CA TRP A 206 -11.01 -30.02 19.11
C TRP A 206 -11.75 -28.76 19.60
N SER A 207 -11.73 -27.64 18.89
CA SER A 207 -12.41 -26.39 19.29
C SER A 207 -13.83 -26.20 18.71
N ASN A 208 -14.48 -27.28 18.25
CA ASN A 208 -15.82 -27.20 17.65
C ASN A 208 -16.97 -27.42 18.66
N PRO A 209 -17.82 -26.41 18.94
CA PRO A 209 -18.95 -26.53 19.87
C PRO A 209 -20.20 -27.25 19.31
N ASP A 210 -20.23 -27.63 18.02
CA ASP A 210 -21.44 -28.20 17.40
C ASP A 210 -21.20 -29.63 16.84
N GLN A 211 -20.97 -30.58 17.75
CA GLN A 211 -21.06 -32.01 17.45
C GLN A 211 -22.53 -32.44 17.39
N SER A 212 -23.22 -32.14 16.29
CA SER A 212 -24.58 -32.64 16.06
C SER A 212 -24.73 -33.25 14.67
N THR A 213 -24.35 -34.52 14.59
CA THR A 213 -24.94 -35.57 13.74
C THR A 213 -25.19 -35.23 12.26
N SER A 214 -24.14 -35.28 11.44
CA SER A 214 -24.25 -35.74 10.06
C SER A 214 -23.16 -36.82 9.82
N PRO A 215 -23.42 -37.89 9.05
CA PRO A 215 -22.48 -39.00 8.80
C PRO A 215 -21.22 -38.63 7.97
N SER A 216 -20.84 -37.37 7.95
CA SER A 216 -19.71 -36.80 7.21
C SER A 216 -18.80 -36.02 8.18
N GLY A 217 -18.39 -36.70 9.26
CA GLY A 217 -17.65 -36.13 10.38
C GLY A 217 -16.25 -35.59 10.05
N GLY A 218 -15.75 -34.71 10.90
CA GLY A 218 -14.32 -34.39 11.03
C GLY A 218 -13.66 -33.58 9.90
N LEU A 219 -14.43 -33.06 8.95
CA LEU A 219 -13.88 -32.27 7.84
C LEU A 219 -13.63 -30.82 8.26
N PRO A 220 -12.63 -30.12 7.70
CA PRO A 220 -12.56 -28.67 7.77
C PRO A 220 -13.91 -28.10 7.35
N LEU A 221 -14.35 -27.04 8.03
CA LEU A 221 -15.56 -26.33 7.61
C LEU A 221 -15.42 -25.97 6.13
N ILE A 222 -16.52 -26.08 5.38
CA ILE A 222 -16.55 -25.91 3.92
C ILE A 222 -15.77 -24.65 3.55
N TYR A 223 -14.85 -24.77 2.59
CA TYR A 223 -13.98 -23.66 2.23
C TYR A 223 -14.75 -22.38 1.90
N GLY A 224 -14.38 -21.29 2.58
CA GLY A 224 -15.02 -19.97 2.55
C GLY A 224 -16.16 -19.78 3.54
N SER A 225 -16.47 -20.78 4.38
CA SER A 225 -17.49 -20.66 5.46
C SER A 225 -16.90 -20.49 6.87
N HIS A 226 -15.56 -20.44 6.98
CA HIS A 226 -14.84 -20.27 8.24
C HIS A 226 -13.63 -19.35 8.10
N PHE A 227 -13.40 -18.48 9.08
CA PHE A 227 -12.32 -17.49 9.07
C PHE A 227 -10.90 -18.09 8.92
N GLN A 228 -10.65 -19.33 9.40
CA GLN A 228 -9.39 -20.07 9.20
C GLN A 228 -9.34 -20.91 7.92
N ASN A 229 -10.46 -21.09 7.20
CA ASN A 229 -10.51 -21.89 5.96
C ASN A 229 -11.31 -21.17 4.86
N GLY A 230 -10.65 -20.23 4.18
CA GLY A 230 -11.20 -19.45 3.06
C GLY A 230 -11.97 -18.19 3.46
N GLY A 231 -12.26 -18.01 4.75
CA GLY A 231 -12.71 -16.74 5.34
C GLY A 231 -11.55 -15.78 5.59
N THR A 232 -11.69 -14.81 6.50
CA THR A 232 -10.65 -13.79 6.79
C THR A 232 -10.56 -13.41 8.26
N PHE A 233 -9.49 -12.69 8.62
CA PHE A 233 -9.35 -11.98 9.89
C PHE A 233 -9.11 -10.49 9.65
N LEU A 234 -9.74 -9.64 10.44
CA LEU A 234 -9.60 -8.18 10.31
C LEU A 234 -8.14 -7.72 10.52
N TRP A 235 -7.38 -8.35 11.41
CA TRP A 235 -5.98 -8.00 11.64
C TRP A 235 -5.09 -8.23 10.41
N LEU A 236 -5.49 -9.07 9.44
CA LEU A 236 -4.74 -9.26 8.19
C LEU A 236 -4.70 -7.99 7.34
N SER A 237 -5.69 -7.10 7.47
CA SER A 237 -5.70 -5.81 6.78
C SER A 237 -4.46 -4.98 7.11
N TYR A 238 -4.04 -4.96 8.38
CA TYR A 238 -2.82 -4.28 8.80
C TYR A 238 -1.61 -4.81 8.04
N TYR A 239 -1.42 -6.12 8.01
CA TYR A 239 -0.24 -6.71 7.37
C TYR A 239 -0.27 -6.56 5.85
N ASP A 240 -1.44 -6.60 5.20
CA ASP A 240 -1.58 -6.31 3.77
C ASP A 240 -1.17 -4.88 3.44
N ILE A 241 -1.78 -3.90 4.11
CA ILE A 241 -1.51 -2.47 3.88
C ILE A 241 -0.04 -2.15 4.16
N MET A 242 0.53 -2.67 5.25
CA MET A 242 1.93 -2.45 5.61
C MET A 242 2.90 -3.17 4.66
N ALA A 243 2.56 -4.36 4.15
CA ALA A 243 3.37 -5.06 3.15
C ALA A 243 3.42 -4.30 1.82
N ARG A 244 2.27 -3.80 1.37
CA ARG A 244 2.15 -2.95 0.19
C ARG A 244 2.94 -1.65 0.35
N LEU A 245 2.84 -0.98 1.49
CA LEU A 245 3.66 0.19 1.80
C LEU A 245 5.16 -0.12 1.77
N ARG A 246 5.58 -1.29 2.24
CA ARG A 246 7.00 -1.66 2.29
C ARG A 246 7.59 -1.91 0.90
N TYR A 247 6.90 -2.69 0.06
CA TYR A 247 7.45 -3.19 -1.20
C TYR A 247 6.94 -2.46 -2.44
N ARG A 248 5.72 -1.93 -2.40
CA ARG A 248 5.10 -1.12 -3.45
C ARG A 248 5.13 0.35 -3.03
N HIS A 249 3.97 0.98 -2.82
CA HIS A 249 3.83 2.40 -2.53
C HIS A 249 2.47 2.71 -1.87
N ALA A 250 2.35 3.91 -1.28
CA ALA A 250 1.15 4.32 -0.54
C ALA A 250 -0.15 4.28 -1.35
N ASP A 251 -0.14 4.64 -2.64
CA ASP A 251 -1.34 4.57 -3.47
C ASP A 251 -1.78 3.14 -3.83
N ASP A 252 -0.92 2.12 -3.65
CA ASP A 252 -1.31 0.71 -3.78
C ASP A 252 -1.93 0.19 -2.47
N ALA A 253 -1.46 0.71 -1.33
CA ALA A 253 -1.96 0.36 -0.01
C ALA A 253 -3.28 1.08 0.35
N MET A 254 -3.48 2.32 -0.12
CA MET A 254 -4.63 3.15 0.24
C MET A 254 -5.98 2.56 -0.16
N PRO A 255 -6.17 1.95 -1.35
CA PRO A 255 -7.43 1.30 -1.69
C PRO A 255 -7.81 0.20 -0.69
N ARG A 256 -6.85 -0.60 -0.22
CA ARG A 256 -7.08 -1.65 0.79
C ARG A 256 -7.46 -1.05 2.15
N PHE A 257 -6.80 0.05 2.55
CA PHE A 257 -7.17 0.78 3.77
C PHE A 257 -8.57 1.41 3.67
N GLN A 258 -8.92 2.02 2.53
CA GLN A 258 -10.24 2.59 2.28
C GLN A 258 -11.34 1.54 2.26
N GLN A 259 -11.08 0.35 1.70
CA GLN A 259 -12.00 -0.79 1.74
C GLN A 259 -12.29 -1.18 3.20
N MET A 260 -11.24 -1.34 4.01
CA MET A 260 -11.39 -1.61 5.45
C MET A 260 -12.13 -0.50 6.19
N LEU A 261 -11.81 0.78 5.95
CA LEU A 261 -12.47 1.91 6.61
C LEU A 261 -13.94 2.03 6.22
N THR A 262 -14.23 1.91 4.93
CA THR A 262 -15.60 1.85 4.41
C THR A 262 -16.37 0.77 5.13
N ARG A 263 -15.75 -0.39 5.32
CA ARG A 263 -16.35 -1.49 6.05
C ARG A 263 -16.63 -1.14 7.52
N MET A 264 -15.67 -0.60 8.26
CA MET A 264 -15.87 -0.17 9.65
C MET A 264 -16.96 0.89 9.82
N THR A 265 -17.10 1.80 8.85
CA THR A 265 -18.07 2.92 8.93
C THR A 265 -19.48 2.57 8.47
N ARG A 266 -19.65 1.59 7.57
CA ARG A 266 -20.95 1.26 6.96
C ARG A 266 -21.62 0.05 7.59
N ASP A 267 -20.87 -0.82 8.24
CA ASP A 267 -21.45 -1.92 9.01
C ASP A 267 -22.12 -1.35 10.27
N SER A 268 -23.44 -1.50 10.39
CA SER A 268 -24.20 -1.08 11.57
C SER A 268 -23.72 -1.78 12.86
N ARG A 269 -23.02 -2.90 12.73
CA ARG A 269 -22.40 -3.65 13.83
C ARG A 269 -20.93 -3.31 14.04
N ARG A 270 -20.36 -2.37 13.27
CA ARG A 270 -18.96 -1.90 13.37
C ARG A 270 -17.91 -3.03 13.45
N LEU A 271 -18.17 -4.14 12.76
CA LEU A 271 -17.32 -5.34 12.81
C LEU A 271 -17.21 -6.00 14.19
N ALA A 272 -18.08 -5.66 15.14
CA ALA A 272 -18.19 -6.41 16.39
C ALA A 272 -19.08 -7.64 16.15
N PHE A 273 -18.45 -8.81 15.99
CA PHE A 273 -19.15 -10.08 15.93
C PHE A 273 -19.14 -10.68 17.32
N ASP A 274 -20.21 -10.44 18.07
CA ASP A 274 -20.53 -11.26 19.22
C ASP A 274 -21.28 -12.52 18.71
N VAL A 275 -20.83 -13.70 19.13
CA VAL A 275 -21.46 -15.01 18.85
C VAL A 275 -21.88 -15.71 20.18
N PRO A 276 -23.05 -15.37 20.73
CA PRO A 276 -24.05 -16.19 21.45
C PRO A 276 -23.87 -17.64 21.87
N THR A 277 -23.33 -18.45 20.97
CA THR A 277 -23.29 -19.90 21.07
C THR A 277 -21.89 -20.38 21.45
N MET A 278 -20.94 -19.47 21.56
CA MET A 278 -19.67 -19.71 22.25
C MET A 278 -19.91 -19.60 23.76
N PRO A 279 -19.45 -20.58 24.57
CA PRO A 279 -19.77 -20.69 26.00
C PRO A 279 -19.35 -19.51 26.91
N TRP A 280 -18.80 -18.43 26.34
CA TRP A 280 -18.27 -17.27 27.06
C TRP A 280 -18.83 -15.91 26.55
N HIS A 281 -19.85 -15.88 25.67
CA HIS A 281 -20.38 -14.65 25.03
C HIS A 281 -21.91 -14.73 24.71
N VAL A 282 -22.62 -13.60 24.50
CA VAL A 282 -24.10 -13.45 24.69
C VAL A 282 -24.90 -13.12 23.38
N ALA A 283 -25.91 -13.95 23.01
CA ALA A 283 -27.08 -13.85 22.04
C ALA A 283 -26.98 -13.72 20.46
N GLY A 284 -27.63 -14.64 19.65
CA GLY A 284 -27.62 -14.84 18.13
C GLY A 284 -26.99 -16.17 17.53
N SER A 285 -26.64 -16.28 16.23
CA SER A 285 -26.09 -17.51 15.56
C SER A 285 -24.83 -17.26 14.72
N PHE A 286 -23.93 -18.26 14.56
CA PHE A 286 -22.78 -18.20 13.63
C PHE A 286 -23.17 -17.97 12.16
N ARG A 287 -24.44 -18.25 11.82
CA ARG A 287 -25.05 -18.04 10.51
C ARG A 287 -25.72 -16.67 10.35
N ASP A 288 -25.67 -15.81 11.37
CA ASP A 288 -26.15 -14.44 11.22
C ASP A 288 -25.30 -13.70 10.17
N MET A 289 -25.95 -12.92 9.32
CA MET A 289 -25.28 -12.10 8.32
C MET A 289 -25.05 -10.67 8.83
N ASN A 290 -23.96 -10.07 8.37
CA ASN A 290 -23.71 -8.64 8.50
C ASN A 290 -24.33 -7.84 7.34
N ASP A 291 -24.14 -6.52 7.35
CA ASP A 291 -24.76 -5.62 6.34
C ASP A 291 -24.16 -5.75 4.93
N PHE A 292 -23.14 -6.60 4.76
CA PHE A 292 -22.49 -6.93 3.50
C PHE A 292 -22.81 -8.38 3.06
N ASN A 293 -23.79 -9.03 3.70
CA ASN A 293 -24.17 -10.41 3.45
C ASN A 293 -23.01 -11.40 3.61
N GLU A 294 -22.18 -11.26 4.65
CA GLU A 294 -21.21 -12.31 5.02
C GLU A 294 -21.62 -12.93 6.36
N TYR A 295 -21.37 -14.23 6.54
CA TYR A 295 -21.67 -14.90 7.80
C TYR A 295 -20.65 -14.52 8.88
N LYS A 296 -21.08 -14.41 10.13
CA LYS A 296 -20.19 -14.14 11.28
C LYS A 296 -18.98 -15.08 11.33
N ASN A 297 -19.20 -16.37 11.03
CA ASN A 297 -18.15 -17.38 11.06
C ASN A 297 -17.08 -17.22 9.97
N GLU A 298 -17.32 -16.41 8.94
CA GLU A 298 -16.37 -16.16 7.86
C GLU A 298 -15.31 -15.12 8.23
N ILE A 299 -15.51 -14.37 9.33
CA ILE A 299 -14.71 -13.18 9.66
C ILE A 299 -14.32 -13.15 11.14
N GLY A 300 -13.03 -13.28 11.43
CA GLY A 300 -12.49 -13.10 12.79
C GLY A 300 -12.19 -11.62 13.08
N THR A 301 -12.91 -11.01 14.03
CA THR A 301 -12.78 -9.56 14.34
C THR A 301 -12.62 -9.24 15.84
N SER A 302 -13.58 -9.56 16.70
CA SER A 302 -13.63 -9.10 18.10
C SER A 302 -13.87 -10.25 19.08
N GLY A 303 -13.62 -10.04 20.37
CA GLY A 303 -13.66 -11.09 21.40
C GLY A 303 -12.27 -11.67 21.61
N GLU A 304 -12.04 -12.89 21.12
CA GLU A 304 -10.74 -13.57 21.21
C GLU A 304 -9.63 -12.94 20.34
N PHE A 305 -10.00 -12.14 19.32
CA PHE A 305 -9.07 -11.55 18.34
C PHE A 305 -8.75 -10.07 18.61
N SER A 306 -8.22 -9.77 19.80
CA SER A 306 -7.87 -8.40 20.21
C SER A 306 -6.91 -7.68 19.23
N GLU A 307 -6.13 -8.43 18.47
CA GLU A 307 -5.19 -7.99 17.44
C GLU A 307 -5.86 -7.27 16.28
N SER A 308 -7.17 -7.39 16.11
CA SER A 308 -7.93 -6.62 15.12
C SER A 308 -7.83 -5.11 15.33
N GLY A 309 -7.46 -4.66 16.53
CA GLY A 309 -7.10 -3.26 16.80
C GLY A 309 -5.93 -2.74 15.94
N LEU A 310 -5.11 -3.63 15.37
CA LEU A 310 -4.03 -3.25 14.45
C LEU A 310 -4.56 -2.60 13.16
N SER A 311 -5.77 -2.96 12.72
CA SER A 311 -6.34 -2.57 11.42
C SER A 311 -6.41 -1.05 11.19
N VAL A 312 -6.53 -0.24 12.25
CA VAL A 312 -6.57 1.23 12.17
C VAL A 312 -5.19 1.90 12.22
N LEU A 313 -4.17 1.15 12.64
CA LEU A 313 -2.81 1.67 12.83
C LEU A 313 -1.99 1.93 11.54
N PRO A 314 -2.38 1.51 10.32
CA PRO A 314 -1.65 1.90 9.11
C PRO A 314 -1.60 3.40 8.86
N LEU A 315 -2.58 4.18 9.37
CA LEU A 315 -2.49 5.64 9.32
C LEU A 315 -1.28 6.16 10.09
N LEU A 316 -1.10 5.71 11.34
CA LEU A 316 -0.03 6.14 12.24
C LEU A 316 1.33 5.58 11.82
N TYR A 317 1.46 4.24 11.76
CA TYR A 317 2.74 3.56 11.54
C TYR A 317 3.13 3.48 10.07
N GLY A 318 2.15 3.51 9.16
CA GLY A 318 2.36 3.37 7.73
C GLY A 318 2.47 4.72 7.02
N PHE A 319 1.33 5.36 6.74
CA PHE A 319 1.25 6.56 5.90
C PHE A 319 1.95 7.77 6.54
N MET A 320 1.71 8.03 7.83
CA MET A 320 2.43 9.08 8.55
C MET A 320 3.87 8.66 8.90
N GLY A 321 4.12 7.35 8.95
CA GLY A 321 5.43 6.77 9.26
C GLY A 321 5.94 7.13 10.65
N VAL A 322 5.03 7.28 11.62
CA VAL A 322 5.41 7.52 13.01
C VAL A 322 5.99 6.23 13.58
N SER A 323 7.17 6.28 14.18
CA SER A 323 7.81 5.09 14.77
C SER A 323 8.80 5.50 15.86
N ALA A 324 9.18 4.55 16.72
CA ALA A 324 10.24 4.75 17.70
C ALA A 324 11.34 3.71 17.49
N ASP A 325 12.60 4.09 17.69
CA ASP A 325 13.76 3.17 17.74
C ASP A 325 14.85 3.73 18.66
N LEU A 326 15.98 3.06 18.85
CA LEU A 326 17.04 3.51 19.78
C LEU A 326 17.47 4.98 19.66
N GLN A 327 17.26 5.65 18.53
CA GLN A 327 17.60 7.06 18.34
C GLN A 327 16.48 8.03 18.74
N GLY A 328 15.22 7.61 18.89
CA GLY A 328 14.15 8.54 19.29
C GLY A 328 12.74 8.16 18.87
N LEU A 329 11.90 9.20 18.75
CA LEU A 329 10.63 9.17 18.01
C LEU A 329 10.88 9.76 16.62
N HIS A 330 10.26 9.15 15.62
CA HIS A 330 10.48 9.48 14.21
C HIS A 330 9.19 9.66 13.47
N VAL A 331 9.26 10.48 12.43
CA VAL A 331 8.21 10.62 11.41
C VAL A 331 8.87 10.46 10.06
N LYS A 332 8.44 9.47 9.29
CA LYS A 332 8.92 9.18 7.93
C LYS A 332 7.71 9.09 6.98
N PRO A 333 7.15 10.24 6.56
CA PRO A 333 5.92 10.26 5.79
C PRO A 333 6.03 9.56 4.44
N GLU A 334 4.98 8.81 4.12
CA GLU A 334 4.70 8.27 2.80
C GLU A 334 3.18 8.28 2.58
N MET A 335 2.66 9.47 2.30
CA MET A 335 1.23 9.68 2.17
C MET A 335 0.76 9.27 0.77
N PRO A 336 -0.44 8.66 0.64
CA PRO A 336 -1.05 8.45 -0.66
C PRO A 336 -1.35 9.81 -1.29
N THR A 337 -1.30 9.86 -2.62
CA THR A 337 -1.57 11.08 -3.41
C THR A 337 -2.98 11.63 -3.12
N ALA A 338 -3.90 10.79 -2.67
CA ALA A 338 -5.23 11.22 -2.25
C ALA A 338 -5.30 12.05 -0.96
N LEU A 339 -4.31 11.91 -0.08
CA LEU A 339 -4.33 12.46 1.28
C LEU A 339 -3.36 13.64 1.39
N LEU A 340 -3.92 14.86 1.50
CA LEU A 340 -3.13 16.09 1.60
C LEU A 340 -2.62 16.34 3.02
N HIS A 341 -3.39 15.93 4.02
CA HIS A 341 -3.08 16.11 5.43
C HIS A 341 -3.53 14.88 6.23
N ALA A 342 -2.72 14.48 7.21
CA ALA A 342 -3.13 13.59 8.29
C ALA A 342 -2.61 14.10 9.62
N SER A 343 -3.41 13.88 10.65
CA SER A 343 -3.06 14.22 12.03
C SER A 343 -3.45 13.12 12.99
N VAL A 344 -2.62 12.93 14.00
CA VAL A 344 -2.90 12.08 15.16
C VAL A 344 -2.64 12.90 16.43
N ALA A 345 -3.51 12.76 17.42
CA ALA A 345 -3.33 13.35 18.74
C ALA A 345 -2.91 12.28 19.75
N ASP A 346 -2.44 12.71 20.92
CA ASP A 346 -2.16 11.85 22.07
C ASP A 346 -1.17 10.72 21.81
N VAL A 347 -0.18 10.95 20.93
CA VAL A 347 0.95 10.03 20.76
C VAL A 347 1.85 10.13 21.98
N ASP A 348 1.77 9.13 22.87
CA ASP A 348 2.64 9.04 24.04
C ASP A 348 4.03 8.53 23.67
N TYR A 349 5.04 9.38 23.82
CA TYR A 349 6.44 8.96 23.79
C TYR A 349 7.17 9.49 25.02
N ARG A 350 7.71 8.56 25.82
CA ARG A 350 8.36 8.82 27.12
C ARG A 350 7.46 9.59 28.11
N GLY A 351 6.17 9.23 28.18
CA GLY A 351 5.21 9.85 29.10
C GLY A 351 4.76 11.25 28.68
N THR A 352 5.05 11.67 27.44
CA THR A 352 4.65 12.98 26.91
C THR A 352 3.75 12.78 25.70
N LEU A 353 2.50 13.21 25.82
CA LEU A 353 1.52 13.24 24.73
C LEU A 353 1.87 14.30 23.70
N ARG A 354 1.69 13.96 22.42
CA ARG A 354 2.01 14.84 21.29
C ARG A 354 0.96 14.72 20.20
N SER A 355 0.66 15.83 19.56
CA SER A 355 -0.03 15.85 18.28
C SER A 355 1.02 15.84 17.17
N ILE A 356 0.84 14.97 16.18
CA ILE A 356 1.70 14.91 14.99
C ILE A 356 0.82 15.19 13.79
N GLN A 357 1.23 16.15 12.97
CA GLN A 357 0.57 16.49 11.70
C GLN A 357 1.57 16.29 10.56
N VAL A 358 1.08 15.74 9.45
CA VAL A 358 1.83 15.52 8.22
C VAL A 358 1.05 16.14 7.07
N ILE A 359 1.67 17.12 6.39
CA ILE A 359 1.06 17.88 5.31
C ILE A 359 1.87 17.63 4.02
N ARG A 360 1.24 17.10 2.97
CA ARG A 360 1.85 16.92 1.63
C ARG A 360 1.76 18.19 0.79
N GLY A 361 0.69 18.95 0.95
CA GLY A 361 0.39 20.11 0.13
C GLY A 361 -0.91 20.77 0.57
N GLU A 362 -1.25 21.84 -0.13
CA GLU A 362 -2.42 22.67 0.16
C GLU A 362 -3.35 22.68 -1.04
N ALA A 363 -4.65 22.55 -0.79
CA ALA A 363 -5.65 22.76 -1.82
C ALA A 363 -5.89 24.27 -1.97
N VAL A 364 -5.55 24.81 -3.14
CA VAL A 364 -5.65 26.25 -3.45
C VAL A 364 -6.94 26.60 -4.18
N ALA A 365 -7.68 25.58 -4.64
CA ALA A 365 -9.10 25.64 -4.95
C ALA A 365 -9.66 24.24 -4.82
N GLN A 366 -10.86 24.12 -4.26
CA GLN A 366 -11.49 22.83 -4.11
C GLN A 366 -13.00 22.97 -4.04
N GLN A 367 -13.67 21.90 -4.45
CA GLN A 367 -14.99 21.56 -3.98
C GLN A 367 -14.90 20.15 -3.43
N ASP A 368 -14.93 20.05 -2.12
CA ASP A 368 -14.99 18.81 -1.36
C ASP A 368 -15.56 19.15 0.03
N ARG A 369 -16.13 18.14 0.69
CA ARG A 369 -16.63 18.30 2.06
C ARG A 369 -16.41 17.01 2.84
N GLU A 370 -16.35 17.16 4.15
CA GLU A 370 -16.17 16.02 5.06
C GLU A 370 -17.35 15.04 4.97
N ASP A 371 -18.58 15.55 5.00
CA ASP A 371 -19.79 14.74 4.82
C ASP A 371 -20.22 14.66 3.35
N SER A 372 -19.75 13.64 2.66
CA SER A 372 -20.11 13.41 1.27
C SER A 372 -21.40 12.62 1.06
N SER A 373 -22.25 12.45 2.08
CA SER A 373 -23.48 11.65 1.99
C SER A 373 -24.52 12.25 1.03
N LEU A 374 -24.46 13.56 0.81
CA LEU A 374 -25.33 14.31 -0.11
C LEU A 374 -24.77 14.49 -1.52
N ASP A 375 -23.56 13.99 -1.77
CA ASP A 375 -22.99 14.04 -3.11
C ASP A 375 -23.80 13.15 -4.06
N VAL A 376 -24.09 13.67 -5.24
CA VAL A 376 -24.80 12.95 -6.30
C VAL A 376 -23.82 12.50 -7.36
N ALA A 377 -23.92 11.24 -7.77
CA ALA A 377 -23.12 10.72 -8.85
C ALA A 377 -23.66 11.23 -10.19
N THR A 378 -22.83 11.90 -10.98
CA THR A 378 -23.19 12.36 -12.33
C THR A 378 -22.41 11.55 -13.35
N GLU A 379 -23.11 10.75 -14.15
CA GLU A 379 -22.50 9.83 -15.11
C GLU A 379 -21.72 10.56 -16.22
N VAL A 380 -20.52 10.06 -16.47
CA VAL A 380 -19.70 10.37 -17.64
C VAL A 380 -20.14 9.41 -18.74
N GLY A 381 -20.92 9.90 -19.70
CA GLY A 381 -21.41 9.12 -20.83
C GLY A 381 -20.74 9.53 -22.14
N THR A 382 -21.52 9.58 -23.22
CA THR A 382 -21.16 10.32 -24.44
C THR A 382 -21.04 11.83 -24.20
N ALA A 383 -21.60 12.33 -23.10
CA ALA A 383 -21.46 13.70 -22.66
C ALA A 383 -20.08 13.97 -22.06
N VAL A 384 -19.59 15.18 -22.27
CA VAL A 384 -18.40 15.73 -21.61
C VAL A 384 -18.84 16.39 -20.31
N LEU A 385 -18.20 16.06 -19.19
CA LEU A 385 -18.39 16.76 -17.92
C LEU A 385 -17.27 17.77 -17.73
N THR A 386 -17.60 19.01 -17.38
CA THR A 386 -16.61 20.04 -17.11
C THR A 386 -16.87 20.79 -15.81
N GLN A 387 -15.79 21.10 -15.10
CA GLN A 387 -15.80 21.97 -13.93
C GLN A 387 -14.84 23.13 -14.14
N SER A 388 -15.33 24.36 -14.06
CA SER A 388 -14.46 25.54 -14.01
C SER A 388 -14.18 26.00 -12.58
N PHE A 389 -13.02 26.59 -12.35
CA PHE A 389 -12.60 27.07 -11.02
C PHE A 389 -11.57 28.20 -11.12
N PHE A 390 -11.34 28.86 -9.99
CA PHE A 390 -10.34 29.92 -9.82
C PHE A 390 -9.43 29.57 -8.63
N PRO A 391 -8.12 29.38 -8.85
CA PRO A 391 -7.19 29.08 -7.78
C PRO A 391 -6.84 30.33 -6.98
N MET A 392 -6.68 30.18 -5.67
CA MET A 392 -6.22 31.25 -4.77
C MET A 392 -4.69 31.41 -4.79
N ALA A 393 -3.96 30.40 -5.25
CA ALA A 393 -2.50 30.37 -5.33
C ALA A 393 -2.01 29.48 -6.48
N ALA A 394 -0.70 29.39 -6.67
CA ALA A 394 -0.10 28.57 -7.72
C ALA A 394 -0.32 27.07 -7.43
N PHE A 395 -0.48 26.26 -8.46
CA PHE A 395 -0.72 24.82 -8.30
C PHE A 395 0.03 24.00 -9.35
N ASN A 396 0.22 22.73 -9.08
CA ASN A 396 0.94 21.80 -9.96
C ASN A 396 0.29 20.41 -10.03
N GLU A 397 -0.88 20.26 -9.42
CA GLU A 397 -1.62 19.02 -9.40
C GLU A 397 -3.13 19.34 -9.35
N VAL A 398 -3.94 18.50 -10.00
CA VAL A 398 -5.40 18.57 -9.97
C VAL A 398 -5.98 17.19 -9.67
N GLY A 399 -7.08 17.14 -8.95
CA GLY A 399 -7.74 15.89 -8.55
C GLY A 399 -9.24 15.93 -8.79
N VAL A 400 -9.81 14.76 -9.06
CA VAL A 400 -11.25 14.54 -9.23
C VAL A 400 -11.69 13.34 -8.39
N ARG A 401 -12.90 13.40 -7.82
CA ARG A 401 -13.48 12.27 -7.09
C ARG A 401 -14.49 11.54 -7.96
N VAL A 402 -14.27 10.24 -8.15
CA VAL A 402 -15.00 9.44 -9.12
C VAL A 402 -15.75 8.26 -8.48
N GLY A 403 -16.81 7.80 -9.13
CA GLY A 403 -17.56 6.60 -8.77
C GLY A 403 -17.53 5.59 -9.91
N SER A 404 -16.79 4.48 -9.72
CA SER A 404 -16.72 3.38 -10.70
C SER A 404 -17.78 2.30 -10.47
N TYR A 405 -18.52 2.38 -9.36
CA TYR A 405 -19.58 1.43 -8.93
C TYR A 405 -19.14 -0.01 -8.64
N ASP A 406 -18.02 -0.46 -9.17
CA ASP A 406 -17.41 -1.77 -8.92
C ASP A 406 -16.11 -1.68 -8.11
N VAL A 407 -15.82 -2.73 -7.35
CA VAL A 407 -14.54 -2.93 -6.64
C VAL A 407 -13.49 -3.32 -7.67
N ASP A 408 -12.37 -2.58 -7.74
CA ASP A 408 -11.22 -2.87 -8.61
C ASP A 408 -11.56 -2.90 -10.13
N SER A 409 -12.45 -1.99 -10.55
CA SER A 409 -13.02 -1.91 -11.91
C SER A 409 -12.04 -1.77 -13.07
N GLY A 410 -10.79 -1.34 -12.82
CA GLY A 410 -9.83 -1.04 -13.88
C GLY A 410 -10.30 0.05 -14.85
N VAL A 411 -11.30 0.86 -14.50
CA VAL A 411 -11.85 1.90 -15.38
C VAL A 411 -10.73 2.88 -15.76
N GLU A 412 -10.75 3.29 -17.02
CA GLU A 412 -9.89 4.35 -17.55
C GLU A 412 -10.74 5.50 -18.07
N PHE A 413 -10.23 6.73 -18.02
CA PHE A 413 -10.91 7.92 -18.55
C PHE A 413 -9.91 9.00 -18.97
N ASP A 414 -10.36 9.94 -19.80
CA ASP A 414 -9.55 11.11 -20.15
C ASP A 414 -9.87 12.27 -19.20
N LEU A 415 -8.83 12.86 -18.61
CA LEU A 415 -8.91 14.12 -17.86
C LEU A 415 -8.05 15.18 -18.54
N SER A 416 -8.63 16.37 -18.75
CA SER A 416 -7.93 17.52 -19.32
C SER A 416 -7.97 18.72 -18.39
N LEU A 417 -6.89 19.50 -18.39
CA LEU A 417 -6.84 20.85 -17.83
C LEU A 417 -6.65 21.87 -18.95
N GLU A 418 -7.47 22.92 -18.89
CA GLU A 418 -7.41 24.08 -19.79
C GLU A 418 -7.36 25.37 -18.97
N SER A 419 -6.78 26.43 -19.52
CA SER A 419 -6.74 27.77 -18.92
C SER A 419 -7.40 28.81 -19.80
N SER A 420 -7.85 29.90 -19.19
CA SER A 420 -8.46 31.03 -19.87
C SER A 420 -8.05 32.33 -19.19
N SER A 421 -7.56 33.28 -19.98
CA SER A 421 -7.19 34.63 -19.54
C SER A 421 -8.31 35.66 -19.73
N ASP A 422 -9.43 35.25 -20.35
CA ASP A 422 -10.57 36.10 -20.73
C ASP A 422 -11.88 35.65 -20.05
N ASN A 423 -11.77 35.10 -18.85
CA ASN A 423 -12.88 34.64 -18.00
C ASN A 423 -13.75 33.50 -18.61
N GLY A 424 -13.16 32.71 -19.50
CA GLY A 424 -13.76 31.51 -20.08
C GLY A 424 -14.35 31.68 -21.47
N LEU A 425 -14.04 32.80 -22.17
CA LEU A 425 -14.44 33.00 -23.56
C LEU A 425 -13.59 32.14 -24.50
N ILE A 426 -12.28 32.05 -24.26
CA ILE A 426 -11.32 31.22 -24.99
C ILE A 426 -10.56 30.32 -24.01
N TRP A 427 -10.37 29.06 -24.39
CA TRP A 427 -9.69 28.05 -23.60
C TRP A 427 -8.43 27.55 -24.31
N ALA A 428 -7.29 27.63 -23.62
CA ALA A 428 -6.02 27.11 -24.09
C ALA A 428 -5.74 25.76 -23.38
N PRO A 429 -5.43 24.68 -24.12
CA PRO A 429 -5.11 23.39 -23.51
C PRO A 429 -3.78 23.46 -22.75
N ILE A 430 -3.75 22.88 -21.54
CA ILE A 430 -2.52 22.70 -20.77
C ILE A 430 -2.05 21.25 -20.87
N VAL A 431 -2.93 20.30 -20.52
CA VAL A 431 -2.60 18.87 -20.57
C VAL A 431 -3.86 18.02 -20.70
N THR A 432 -3.73 16.85 -21.36
CA THR A 432 -4.74 15.78 -21.36
C THR A 432 -4.08 14.44 -21.08
N ARG A 433 -4.66 13.65 -20.17
CA ARG A 433 -4.17 12.31 -19.81
C ARG A 433 -5.29 11.28 -19.81
N ARG A 434 -4.95 10.06 -20.22
CA ARG A 434 -5.70 8.84 -19.89
C ARG A 434 -5.28 8.38 -18.50
N LEU A 435 -6.19 8.42 -17.54
CA LEU A 435 -5.99 7.91 -16.19
C LEU A 435 -6.59 6.52 -16.08
N SER A 436 -5.97 5.63 -15.30
CA SER A 436 -6.35 4.23 -15.09
C SER A 436 -6.28 3.86 -13.61
N GLY A 437 -6.62 2.61 -13.25
CA GLY A 437 -6.54 2.14 -11.86
C GLY A 437 -7.58 2.81 -10.95
N VAL A 438 -8.75 3.14 -11.49
CA VAL A 438 -9.79 3.87 -10.76
C VAL A 438 -10.55 2.93 -9.83
N HIS A 439 -10.59 3.29 -8.54
CA HIS A 439 -11.40 2.63 -7.54
C HIS A 439 -12.65 3.45 -7.19
N ASN A 440 -13.71 2.77 -6.75
CA ASN A 440 -14.96 3.44 -6.43
C ASN A 440 -14.79 4.39 -5.24
N ASN A 441 -15.33 5.61 -5.37
CA ASN A 441 -15.22 6.71 -4.40
C ASN A 441 -13.80 7.23 -4.15
N ALA A 442 -12.82 6.81 -4.96
CA ALA A 442 -11.45 7.28 -4.82
C ALA A 442 -11.27 8.68 -5.44
N TRP A 443 -10.31 9.40 -4.89
CA TRP A 443 -9.73 10.55 -5.58
C TRP A 443 -8.68 10.09 -6.58
N VAL A 444 -8.74 10.64 -7.78
CA VAL A 444 -7.76 10.40 -8.85
C VAL A 444 -7.09 11.73 -9.17
N TYR A 445 -5.76 11.75 -9.09
CA TYR A 445 -4.98 12.96 -9.31
C TYR A 445 -4.18 12.92 -10.61
N MET A 446 -3.92 14.10 -11.14
CA MET A 446 -3.19 14.36 -12.37
C MET A 446 -2.20 15.50 -12.12
N ALA A 447 -0.91 15.23 -12.35
CA ALA A 447 0.10 16.29 -12.41
C ALA A 447 -0.22 17.30 -13.51
N VAL A 448 0.18 18.54 -13.31
CA VAL A 448 0.18 19.54 -14.38
C VAL A 448 1.49 20.33 -14.34
N PRO A 449 1.95 20.90 -15.46
CA PRO A 449 3.01 21.90 -15.41
C PRO A 449 2.63 23.00 -14.40
N PRO A 450 3.57 23.57 -13.62
CA PRO A 450 3.24 24.59 -12.63
C PRO A 450 2.41 25.73 -13.23
N GLN A 451 1.28 26.02 -12.60
CA GLN A 451 0.34 27.06 -13.00
C GLN A 451 0.45 28.25 -12.03
N PRO A 452 0.48 29.49 -12.55
CA PRO A 452 0.69 30.69 -11.72
C PRO A 452 -0.50 31.01 -10.81
N ALA A 453 -0.22 31.73 -9.72
CA ALA A 453 -1.23 32.45 -8.96
C ALA A 453 -1.60 33.74 -9.71
N ASN A 454 -2.62 33.70 -10.57
CA ASN A 454 -3.10 34.86 -11.32
C ASN A 454 -4.62 34.85 -11.47
N ASN A 455 -5.19 35.86 -12.13
CA ASN A 455 -6.62 35.97 -12.37
C ASN A 455 -7.13 35.08 -13.53
N TRP A 456 -6.43 33.97 -13.84
CA TRP A 456 -6.90 33.05 -14.88
C TRP A 456 -8.00 32.14 -14.34
N ARG A 457 -8.89 31.77 -15.25
CA ARG A 457 -9.91 30.76 -15.02
C ARG A 457 -9.41 29.44 -15.57
N TYR A 458 -9.66 28.36 -14.83
CA TYR A 458 -9.27 27.01 -15.24
C TYR A 458 -10.50 26.13 -15.44
N ARG A 459 -10.36 25.08 -16.26
CA ARG A 459 -11.40 24.09 -16.50
C ARG A 459 -10.82 22.69 -16.51
N LEU A 460 -11.40 21.83 -15.68
CA LEU A 460 -11.24 20.38 -15.75
C LEU A 460 -12.31 19.79 -16.64
N THR A 461 -11.92 18.84 -17.48
CA THR A 461 -12.82 18.17 -18.41
C THR A 461 -12.62 16.65 -18.34
N MET A 462 -13.65 15.91 -17.95
CA MET A 462 -13.66 14.44 -17.93
C MET A 462 -14.49 13.87 -19.09
N ARG A 463 -13.96 12.85 -19.78
CA ARG A 463 -14.61 12.23 -20.94
C ARG A 463 -14.10 10.81 -21.26
N ALA A 464 -14.78 10.17 -22.20
CA ALA A 464 -14.39 8.91 -22.83
C ALA A 464 -14.08 7.76 -21.85
N PRO A 465 -14.90 7.49 -20.82
CA PRO A 465 -14.59 6.42 -19.89
C PRO A 465 -14.65 5.05 -20.59
N SER A 466 -13.81 4.10 -20.20
CA SER A 466 -13.78 2.74 -20.78
C SER A 466 -14.99 1.89 -20.38
N SER A 467 -15.64 2.23 -19.26
CA SER A 467 -16.88 1.65 -18.77
C SER A 467 -17.65 2.71 -17.96
N ARG A 468 -18.69 2.32 -17.22
CA ARG A 468 -19.53 3.25 -16.46
C ARG A 468 -18.71 3.97 -15.38
N LEU A 469 -18.77 5.29 -15.37
CA LEU A 469 -18.01 6.14 -14.46
C LEU A 469 -18.80 7.39 -14.14
N ALA A 470 -18.80 7.82 -12.89
CA ALA A 470 -19.38 9.09 -12.48
C ALA A 470 -18.35 10.06 -11.90
N TRP A 471 -18.63 11.35 -12.05
CA TRP A 471 -18.03 12.42 -11.24
C TRP A 471 -18.98 12.75 -10.09
N TRP A 472 -18.51 12.64 -8.85
CA TRP A 472 -19.29 13.08 -7.69
C TRP A 472 -19.51 14.58 -7.73
N ARG A 473 -20.74 15.04 -7.48
CA ARG A 473 -21.14 16.44 -7.52
C ARG A 473 -21.86 16.84 -6.24
N ASP A 474 -21.56 18.02 -5.72
CA ASP A 474 -22.38 18.67 -4.71
C ASP A 474 -23.43 19.54 -5.39
N PRO A 475 -24.74 19.20 -5.31
CA PRO A 475 -25.78 20.03 -5.90
C PRO A 475 -26.00 21.38 -5.18
N ASN A 476 -25.48 21.52 -3.95
CA ASN A 476 -25.64 22.71 -3.10
C ASN A 476 -24.32 23.48 -2.93
N SER A 477 -23.33 23.22 -3.79
CA SER A 477 -22.04 23.92 -3.75
C SER A 477 -22.23 25.44 -3.84
N THR A 478 -21.45 26.15 -3.04
CA THR A 478 -21.31 27.62 -3.12
C THR A 478 -19.94 28.04 -3.63
N VAL A 479 -19.11 27.08 -4.05
CA VAL A 479 -17.77 27.35 -4.60
C VAL A 479 -17.90 28.12 -5.91
N PHE A 480 -16.98 29.07 -6.10
CA PHE A 480 -16.96 29.88 -7.30
C PHE A 480 -16.50 29.04 -8.50
N GLY A 481 -17.43 28.73 -9.41
CA GLY A 481 -17.20 27.77 -10.47
C GLY A 481 -18.41 27.59 -11.37
N THR A 482 -18.33 26.57 -12.23
CA THR A 482 -19.42 26.22 -13.15
C THR A 482 -19.26 24.75 -13.52
N ALA A 483 -20.21 23.92 -13.13
CA ALA A 483 -20.35 22.55 -13.60
C ALA A 483 -21.23 22.50 -14.86
N ILE A 484 -20.78 21.79 -15.89
CA ILE A 484 -21.51 21.61 -17.15
C ILE A 484 -21.51 20.13 -17.53
N GLN A 485 -22.65 19.64 -17.99
CA GLN A 485 -22.80 18.34 -18.65
C GLN A 485 -23.28 18.55 -20.08
N GLY A 486 -22.46 18.22 -21.07
CA GLY A 486 -22.86 18.27 -22.49
C GLY A 486 -23.38 19.66 -22.93
N GLY A 487 -22.82 20.74 -22.39
CA GLY A 487 -23.26 22.12 -22.67
C GLY A 487 -24.36 22.67 -21.75
N THR A 488 -24.96 21.83 -20.89
CA THR A 488 -25.99 22.26 -19.93
C THR A 488 -25.36 22.61 -18.58
N LEU A 489 -25.67 23.79 -18.06
CA LEU A 489 -25.27 24.21 -16.71
C LEU A 489 -25.96 23.33 -15.66
N LEU A 490 -25.19 22.84 -14.69
CA LEU A 490 -25.70 22.08 -13.56
C LEU A 490 -25.81 22.97 -12.30
N ALA A 491 -26.69 22.60 -11.39
CA ALA A 491 -26.72 23.17 -10.05
C ALA A 491 -25.50 22.67 -9.24
N GLY A 492 -24.83 23.55 -8.51
CA GLY A 492 -23.65 23.22 -7.73
C GLY A 492 -22.45 22.76 -8.58
N ASP A 493 -21.48 22.08 -7.97
CA ASP A 493 -20.15 21.84 -8.55
C ASP A 493 -19.67 20.41 -8.36
N PHE A 494 -18.89 19.94 -9.34
CA PHE A 494 -18.22 18.66 -9.26
C PHE A 494 -17.14 18.66 -8.18
N ASN A 495 -16.88 17.51 -7.55
CA ASN A 495 -15.83 17.38 -6.56
C ASN A 495 -14.46 17.45 -7.22
N PHE A 496 -13.70 18.51 -6.95
CA PHE A 496 -12.37 18.71 -7.52
C PHE A 496 -11.42 19.31 -6.50
N ARG A 497 -10.12 19.17 -6.76
CA ARG A 497 -9.05 19.90 -6.05
C ARG A 497 -8.02 20.40 -7.05
N ALA A 498 -7.55 21.62 -6.86
CA ALA A 498 -6.30 22.13 -7.41
C ALA A 498 -5.32 22.28 -6.24
N VAL A 499 -4.15 21.65 -6.36
CA VAL A 499 -3.24 21.44 -5.24
C VAL A 499 -1.88 22.06 -5.53
N GLN A 500 -1.40 22.82 -4.54
CA GLN A 500 0.00 23.18 -4.41
C GLN A 500 0.72 22.07 -3.66
N ALA A 501 1.40 21.18 -4.40
CA ALA A 501 2.22 20.12 -3.83
C ALA A 501 3.70 20.54 -3.93
N PRO A 502 4.38 20.93 -2.83
CA PRO A 502 5.77 21.34 -2.87
C PRO A 502 6.69 20.16 -3.22
N GLN A 503 7.73 20.43 -4.01
CA GLN A 503 8.65 19.40 -4.51
C GLN A 503 10.08 19.92 -4.64
N THR A 504 11.06 19.02 -4.54
CA THR A 504 12.48 19.29 -4.77
C THR A 504 12.95 18.56 -6.03
N VAL A 505 13.83 19.19 -6.81
CA VAL A 505 14.54 18.51 -7.91
C VAL A 505 15.61 17.60 -7.33
N LEU A 506 15.51 16.30 -7.62
CA LEU A 506 16.43 15.26 -7.15
C LEU A 506 17.54 14.99 -8.17
N LEU A 507 17.17 14.99 -9.45
CA LEU A 507 18.08 14.78 -10.58
C LEU A 507 17.58 15.61 -11.76
N SER A 508 18.50 16.17 -12.54
CA SER A 508 18.14 17.01 -13.68
C SER A 508 19.10 16.76 -14.84
N GLN A 509 18.53 16.37 -15.98
CA GLN A 509 19.19 16.28 -17.27
C GLN A 509 18.48 17.18 -18.28
N THR A 510 19.06 18.35 -18.55
CA THR A 510 18.42 19.42 -19.34
C THR A 510 19.20 19.82 -20.60
N GLY A 511 20.30 19.14 -20.93
CA GLY A 511 21.05 19.38 -22.17
C GLY A 511 20.25 18.96 -23.40
N VAL A 512 19.86 19.92 -24.24
CA VAL A 512 19.02 19.70 -25.44
C VAL A 512 19.87 19.83 -26.70
N SER A 513 20.23 18.71 -27.32
CA SER A 513 21.05 18.73 -28.55
C SER A 513 20.49 17.87 -29.67
N VAL A 514 19.81 16.76 -29.34
CA VAL A 514 19.33 15.79 -30.34
C VAL A 514 17.91 15.31 -30.02
N PRO A 515 16.91 15.63 -30.87
CA PRO A 515 15.60 14.97 -30.81
C PRO A 515 15.68 13.60 -31.50
N ASP A 516 15.51 12.51 -30.75
CA ASP A 516 15.28 11.22 -31.39
C ASP A 516 13.78 11.02 -31.56
N ALA A 517 13.35 10.74 -32.79
CA ALA A 517 11.97 10.41 -33.09
C ALA A 517 11.57 9.09 -32.43
N LEU A 518 10.37 9.04 -31.86
CA LEU A 518 9.78 7.83 -31.33
C LEU A 518 9.43 6.90 -32.51
N ASN A 519 10.07 5.73 -32.53
CA ASN A 519 9.84 4.65 -33.49
C ASN A 519 10.01 3.32 -32.73
N GLY A 520 8.90 2.79 -32.23
CA GLY A 520 8.87 1.71 -31.25
C GLY A 520 8.94 2.25 -29.83
N THR A 521 10.09 2.14 -29.16
CA THR A 521 10.29 2.66 -27.80
C THR A 521 11.53 3.54 -27.68
N LEU A 522 11.44 4.59 -26.87
CA LEU A 522 12.59 5.36 -26.39
C LEU A 522 12.62 5.27 -24.88
N GLY A 523 13.78 5.08 -24.28
CA GLY A 523 13.88 4.93 -22.84
C GLY A 523 15.12 5.55 -22.21
N GLN A 524 15.10 5.58 -20.87
CA GLN A 524 16.16 6.05 -20.00
C GLN A 524 16.25 5.14 -18.78
N VAL A 525 17.40 4.50 -18.60
CA VAL A 525 17.74 3.78 -17.36
C VAL A 525 18.40 4.75 -16.38
N PHE A 526 18.05 4.65 -15.10
CA PHE A 526 18.65 5.46 -14.03
C PHE A 526 18.60 4.74 -12.68
N ASP A 527 19.53 5.11 -11.79
CA ASP A 527 19.49 4.71 -10.39
C ASP A 527 18.94 5.86 -9.54
N ALA A 528 17.87 5.59 -8.80
CA ALA A 528 17.31 6.51 -7.82
C ALA A 528 17.89 6.17 -6.43
N ALA A 529 18.80 7.01 -5.94
CA ALA A 529 19.38 6.86 -4.60
C ALA A 529 18.41 7.26 -3.47
N GLN A 530 17.36 8.00 -3.82
CA GLN A 530 16.37 8.55 -2.89
C GLN A 530 14.96 8.36 -3.49
N PRO A 531 13.91 8.36 -2.66
CA PRO A 531 12.54 8.29 -3.14
C PRO A 531 12.18 9.45 -4.08
N PHE A 532 11.28 9.20 -5.03
CA PHE A 532 10.81 10.18 -6.02
C PHE A 532 9.38 9.87 -6.45
N ASP A 533 8.60 10.87 -6.83
CA ASP A 533 7.16 10.74 -7.16
C ASP A 533 6.78 11.37 -8.50
N ARG A 534 7.74 12.00 -9.17
CA ARG A 534 7.52 12.62 -10.48
C ARG A 534 8.76 12.58 -11.34
N ALA A 535 8.53 12.38 -12.64
CA ALA A 535 9.52 12.62 -13.69
C ALA A 535 8.99 13.68 -14.68
N THR A 536 9.85 14.49 -15.28
CA THR A 536 9.49 15.28 -16.48
C THR A 536 10.22 14.74 -17.70
N LEU A 537 9.57 14.80 -18.86
CA LEU A 537 10.14 14.41 -20.14
C LEU A 537 10.09 15.60 -21.08
N ARG A 538 11.22 15.99 -21.69
CA ARG A 538 11.22 17.05 -22.71
C ARG A 538 10.79 16.46 -24.05
N ILE A 539 9.57 16.78 -24.48
CA ILE A 539 8.96 16.19 -25.67
C ILE A 539 8.86 17.21 -26.79
N GLY A 540 9.27 16.82 -27.99
CA GLY A 540 9.02 17.54 -29.25
C GLY A 540 7.88 16.89 -30.02
N THR A 541 7.03 17.71 -30.64
CA THR A 541 5.93 17.28 -31.50
C THR A 541 5.99 17.87 -32.90
N TYR A 542 7.02 18.67 -33.21
CA TYR A 542 7.21 19.35 -34.49
C TYR A 542 5.96 20.19 -34.85
N VAL A 543 5.57 21.08 -33.95
CA VAL A 543 4.42 21.99 -34.00
C VAL A 543 3.02 21.35 -34.12
N THR A 544 2.90 20.02 -33.99
CA THR A 544 1.59 19.34 -34.02
C THR A 544 0.90 19.41 -32.66
N SER A 545 -0.42 19.66 -32.66
CA SER A 545 -1.24 19.83 -31.45
C SER A 545 -2.07 18.60 -31.06
N THR A 546 -2.08 17.57 -31.90
CA THR A 546 -2.83 16.32 -31.69
C THR A 546 -1.95 15.13 -31.30
N SER A 547 -0.64 15.36 -31.17
CA SER A 547 0.31 14.29 -30.89
C SER A 547 0.20 13.78 -29.46
N GLY A 548 0.54 12.50 -29.27
CA GLY A 548 0.43 11.80 -27.99
C GLY A 548 1.35 10.60 -27.92
N PHE A 549 1.55 10.08 -26.71
CA PHE A 549 2.39 8.91 -26.44
C PHE A 549 1.99 8.27 -25.11
N THR A 550 2.48 7.06 -24.83
CA THR A 550 2.38 6.41 -23.53
C THR A 550 3.72 6.41 -22.84
N ALA A 551 3.79 6.92 -21.60
CA ALA A 551 4.95 6.78 -20.73
C ALA A 551 4.74 5.63 -19.74
N LYS A 552 5.81 4.88 -19.48
CA LYS A 552 5.85 3.76 -18.54
C LYS A 552 7.09 3.88 -17.67
N LEU A 553 6.93 3.73 -16.36
CA LEU A 553 8.02 3.61 -15.43
C LEU A 553 8.13 2.15 -15.00
N PHE A 554 9.31 1.57 -15.15
CA PHE A 554 9.63 0.23 -14.69
C PHE A 554 10.68 0.28 -13.58
N ARG A 555 10.62 -0.69 -12.65
CA ARG A 555 11.62 -0.92 -11.62
C ARG A 555 12.29 -2.28 -11.84
N ASP A 556 13.59 -2.34 -11.65
CA ASP A 556 14.32 -3.60 -11.58
C ASP A 556 14.13 -4.21 -10.19
N ASN A 557 13.57 -5.43 -10.13
CA ASN A 557 13.40 -6.18 -8.89
C ASN A 557 14.44 -7.30 -8.71
N GLY A 558 15.44 -7.38 -9.59
CA GLY A 558 16.48 -8.41 -9.62
C GLY A 558 16.19 -9.54 -10.61
N GLU A 559 14.99 -9.59 -11.19
CA GLU A 559 14.58 -10.60 -12.18
C GLU A 559 14.06 -9.99 -13.49
N GLY A 560 14.09 -8.67 -13.60
CA GLY A 560 13.67 -7.93 -14.79
C GLY A 560 12.91 -6.65 -14.47
N TRP A 561 12.44 -5.99 -15.52
CA TRP A 561 11.69 -4.74 -15.44
C TRP A 561 10.22 -5.00 -15.09
N LYS A 562 9.80 -4.58 -13.89
CA LYS A 562 8.40 -4.59 -13.46
C LYS A 562 7.76 -3.23 -13.71
N LEU A 563 6.60 -3.21 -14.37
CA LEU A 563 5.84 -1.98 -14.60
C LEU A 563 5.32 -1.43 -13.27
N MET A 564 5.68 -0.18 -12.95
CA MET A 564 5.28 0.52 -11.73
C MET A 564 4.24 1.60 -12.00
N ALA A 565 4.33 2.28 -13.14
CA ALA A 565 3.37 3.31 -13.51
C ALA A 565 3.22 3.39 -15.04
N LYS A 566 2.02 3.73 -15.51
CA LYS A 566 1.71 3.93 -16.92
C LYS A 566 0.79 5.15 -17.05
N GLN A 567 1.09 6.05 -17.99
CA GLN A 567 0.24 7.18 -18.32
C GLN A 567 0.24 7.42 -19.83
N THR A 568 -0.94 7.63 -20.41
CA THR A 568 -1.06 8.01 -21.82
C THR A 568 -1.36 9.50 -21.95
N PHE A 569 -0.52 10.21 -22.69
CA PHE A 569 -0.57 11.64 -22.95
C PHE A 569 -1.20 11.90 -24.32
N LYS A 570 -2.09 12.89 -24.38
CA LYS A 570 -2.75 13.35 -25.62
C LYS A 570 -2.60 14.86 -25.76
N ASN A 571 -2.59 15.35 -27.00
CA ASN A 571 -2.47 16.77 -27.32
C ASN A 571 -1.26 17.43 -26.66
N VAL A 572 -0.10 16.77 -26.77
CA VAL A 572 1.15 17.22 -26.17
C VAL A 572 1.59 18.52 -26.83
N VAL A 573 1.98 19.51 -26.02
CA VAL A 573 2.49 20.79 -26.50
C VAL A 573 3.92 20.62 -27.02
N ASP A 574 4.22 21.18 -28.19
CA ASP A 574 5.55 21.09 -28.78
C ASP A 574 6.62 21.72 -27.87
N ASN A 575 7.78 21.07 -27.78
CA ASN A 575 8.91 21.51 -26.96
C ASN A 575 8.50 21.86 -25.53
N SER A 576 7.73 20.97 -24.90
CA SER A 576 7.28 21.13 -23.52
C SER A 576 7.90 20.08 -22.59
N ASP A 577 8.02 20.43 -21.32
CA ASP A 577 8.33 19.47 -20.26
C ASP A 577 7.02 18.82 -19.80
N VAL A 578 6.88 17.54 -20.10
CA VAL A 578 5.67 16.76 -19.81
C VAL A 578 5.87 16.05 -18.46
N PRO A 579 5.15 16.44 -17.39
CA PRO A 579 5.31 15.80 -16.10
C PRO A 579 4.54 14.48 -16.03
N MET A 580 5.15 13.43 -15.54
CA MET A 580 4.54 12.15 -15.19
C MET A 580 4.61 11.99 -13.66
N ASN A 581 3.48 12.09 -12.97
CA ASN A 581 3.40 11.75 -11.55
C ASN A 581 3.11 10.26 -11.40
N PHE A 582 3.56 9.72 -10.29
CA PHE A 582 3.24 8.41 -9.80
C PHE A 582 3.32 8.44 -8.28
N ALA A 583 2.86 7.38 -7.63
CA ALA A 583 3.06 7.24 -6.19
C ALA A 583 4.55 7.31 -5.85
N SER A 584 4.91 7.77 -4.65
CA SER A 584 6.31 7.83 -4.22
C SER A 584 7.01 6.47 -4.38
N MET A 585 7.99 6.42 -5.27
CA MET A 585 8.79 5.25 -5.58
C MET A 585 9.94 5.12 -4.59
N LYS A 586 10.28 3.88 -4.22
CA LYS A 586 11.43 3.60 -3.35
C LYS A 586 12.76 3.83 -4.09
N PRO A 587 13.90 3.91 -3.38
CA PRO A 587 15.20 3.81 -4.02
C PRO A 587 15.35 2.50 -4.81
N GLY A 588 16.12 2.56 -5.90
CA GLY A 588 16.35 1.41 -6.76
C GLY A 588 16.72 1.80 -8.18
N ARG A 589 16.79 0.79 -9.06
CA ARG A 589 17.08 0.97 -10.47
C ARG A 589 15.79 0.98 -11.28
N TYR A 590 15.69 1.94 -12.20
CA TYR A 590 14.47 2.23 -12.96
C TYR A 590 14.75 2.37 -14.45
N TYR A 591 13.71 2.10 -15.24
CA TYR A 591 13.67 2.34 -16.68
C TYR A 591 12.40 3.13 -17.01
N LEU A 592 12.58 4.38 -17.45
CA LEU A 592 11.49 5.23 -17.94
C LEU A 592 11.44 5.11 -19.46
N GLU A 593 10.30 4.69 -19.98
CA GLU A 593 10.09 4.42 -21.40
C GLU A 593 8.91 5.24 -21.93
N ILE A 594 9.00 5.67 -23.18
CA ILE A 594 7.86 6.12 -23.97
C ILE A 594 7.64 5.21 -25.18
N SER A 595 6.38 4.98 -25.52
CA SER A 595 5.92 4.12 -26.61
C SER A 595 4.57 4.60 -27.16
N ASP A 596 4.03 3.89 -28.15
CA ASP A 596 2.64 4.03 -28.63
C ASP A 596 2.31 5.47 -29.09
N GLU A 597 3.11 6.00 -30.01
CA GLU A 597 2.95 7.36 -30.53
C GLU A 597 1.66 7.54 -31.34
N VAL A 598 1.07 8.72 -31.20
CA VAL A 598 0.06 9.26 -32.11
C VAL A 598 0.65 10.54 -32.69
N GLY A 599 0.66 10.67 -34.01
CA GLY A 599 1.28 11.81 -34.68
C GLY A 599 2.80 11.74 -34.65
N SER A 600 3.46 12.86 -34.35
CA SER A 600 4.92 12.95 -34.31
C SER A 600 5.39 13.24 -32.89
N ILE A 601 6.24 12.37 -32.35
CA ILE A 601 6.82 12.50 -31.02
C ILE A 601 8.32 12.31 -31.11
N ALA A 602 9.07 13.15 -30.39
CA ALA A 602 10.49 12.99 -30.15
C ALA A 602 10.80 13.21 -28.67
N TRP A 603 11.78 12.49 -28.14
CA TRP A 603 12.31 12.73 -26.80
C TRP A 603 13.75 13.22 -26.91
N TYR A 604 13.98 14.44 -26.46
CA TYR A 604 15.31 15.04 -26.51
C TYR A 604 16.30 14.27 -25.64
N ARG A 605 17.55 14.19 -26.11
CA ARG A 605 18.69 13.74 -25.34
C ARG A 605 19.87 14.69 -25.49
N ASP A 606 20.78 14.60 -24.54
CA ASP A 606 22.11 15.18 -24.67
C ASP A 606 22.97 14.32 -25.60
N SER A 607 23.82 14.98 -26.38
CA SER A 607 24.84 14.36 -27.22
C SER A 607 25.96 13.68 -26.42
N ALA A 608 26.17 14.06 -25.16
CA ALA A 608 27.16 13.48 -24.25
C ALA A 608 26.51 12.90 -22.99
N SER A 609 27.13 11.87 -22.38
CA SER A 609 26.71 11.38 -21.06
C SER A 609 27.44 12.14 -19.95
N ASN A 610 26.68 12.73 -19.03
CA ASN A 610 27.16 13.51 -17.90
C ASN A 610 26.73 12.93 -16.53
N LEU A 611 25.93 11.85 -16.50
CA LEU A 611 25.40 11.23 -15.27
C LEU A 611 26.09 9.91 -14.88
N GLY A 612 27.12 9.50 -15.63
CA GLY A 612 27.87 8.27 -15.38
C GLY A 612 27.31 7.02 -16.09
N PRO A 613 27.97 5.87 -15.92
CA PRO A 613 27.72 4.67 -16.74
C PRO A 613 26.46 3.89 -16.37
N THR A 614 25.89 4.11 -15.19
CA THR A 614 24.63 3.46 -14.78
C THR A 614 23.40 4.15 -15.37
N PHE A 615 23.58 5.33 -15.96
CA PHE A 615 22.57 6.09 -16.69
C PHE A 615 22.83 5.96 -18.18
N TRP A 616 21.84 5.48 -18.91
CA TRP A 616 21.93 5.38 -20.36
C TRP A 616 20.55 5.42 -20.99
N SER A 617 20.48 5.98 -22.21
CA SER A 617 19.26 6.02 -23.00
C SER A 617 19.14 4.79 -23.90
N ALA A 618 17.92 4.37 -24.20
CA ALA A 618 17.64 3.24 -25.08
C ALA A 618 16.75 3.65 -26.24
N GLN A 619 16.84 2.93 -27.35
CA GLN A 619 15.82 2.89 -28.39
C GLN A 619 15.56 1.42 -28.75
N ASN A 620 14.31 0.98 -28.65
CA ASN A 620 13.92 -0.42 -28.86
C ASN A 620 14.76 -1.40 -28.03
N GLY A 621 15.07 -1.03 -26.78
CA GLY A 621 15.93 -1.80 -25.87
C GLY A 621 17.44 -1.74 -26.18
N ILE A 622 17.85 -1.08 -27.27
CA ILE A 622 19.26 -0.95 -27.65
C ILE A 622 19.85 0.33 -27.04
N PRO A 623 20.95 0.26 -26.26
CA PRO A 623 21.61 1.43 -25.70
C PRO A 623 22.02 2.46 -26.76
N GLN A 624 21.79 3.72 -26.45
CA GLN A 624 22.11 4.89 -27.26
C GLN A 624 23.11 5.79 -26.50
N PRO A 625 23.97 6.54 -27.23
CA PRO A 625 24.89 7.48 -26.60
C PRO A 625 24.15 8.68 -25.99
N GLY A 626 24.61 9.10 -24.81
CA GLY A 626 24.01 10.21 -24.06
C GLY A 626 22.77 9.80 -23.27
N ASN A 627 22.26 10.75 -22.47
CA ASN A 627 21.07 10.56 -21.65
C ASN A 627 19.90 11.37 -22.20
N ARG A 628 18.70 10.79 -22.15
CA ARG A 628 17.45 11.52 -22.36
C ARG A 628 17.38 12.69 -21.41
N THR A 629 16.65 13.71 -21.84
CA THR A 629 16.36 14.87 -21.01
C THR A 629 15.17 14.56 -20.11
N PHE A 630 15.41 14.61 -18.81
CA PHE A 630 14.40 14.36 -17.80
C PHE A 630 14.80 15.03 -16.49
N GLN A 631 13.82 15.26 -15.63
CA GLN A 631 14.09 15.61 -14.24
C GLN A 631 13.32 14.67 -13.34
N LEU A 632 13.90 14.30 -12.21
CA LEU A 632 13.21 13.58 -11.14
C LEU A 632 12.92 14.53 -10.01
N PHE A 633 11.72 14.45 -9.47
CA PHE A 633 11.29 15.25 -8.33
C PHE A 633 10.91 14.36 -7.16
N ARG A 634 11.08 14.94 -5.98
CA ARG A 634 10.74 14.34 -4.70
C ARG A 634 9.76 15.24 -3.98
N GLY A 635 8.63 14.68 -3.57
CA GLY A 635 7.64 15.36 -2.73
C GLY A 635 8.24 15.84 -1.42
N GLN A 636 7.76 17.00 -0.98
CA GLN A 636 8.04 17.55 0.34
C GLN A 636 6.83 17.37 1.24
N TYR A 637 7.10 17.04 2.49
CA TYR A 637 6.13 17.01 3.57
C TYR A 637 6.47 18.08 4.58
N THR A 638 5.47 18.65 5.23
CA THR A 638 5.65 19.41 6.46
C THR A 638 5.20 18.55 7.62
N VAL A 639 6.09 18.31 8.58
CA VAL A 639 5.80 17.63 9.83
C VAL A 639 5.69 18.68 10.93
N ASN A 640 4.50 18.81 11.51
CA ASN A 640 4.25 19.73 12.62
C ASN A 640 4.02 18.97 13.92
N VAL A 641 4.62 19.47 14.99
CA VAL A 641 4.42 19.03 16.38
C VAL A 641 4.10 20.29 17.21
N PRO A 642 2.81 20.68 17.27
CA PRO A 642 2.39 21.98 17.82
C PRO A 642 2.88 22.23 19.25
N GLU A 643 2.84 21.22 20.11
CA GLU A 643 3.24 21.31 21.52
C GLU A 643 4.74 21.62 21.71
N ARG A 644 5.54 21.43 20.65
CA ARG A 644 6.97 21.75 20.62
C ARG A 644 7.27 23.01 19.81
N GLY A 645 6.28 23.63 19.17
CA GLY A 645 6.48 24.73 18.23
C GLY A 645 7.33 24.33 17.01
N VAL A 646 7.40 23.04 16.70
CA VAL A 646 8.24 22.51 15.61
C VAL A 646 7.40 22.33 14.36
N SER A 647 7.87 22.92 13.27
CA SER A 647 7.37 22.73 11.90
C SER A 647 8.58 22.48 11.01
N THR A 648 8.74 21.25 10.54
CA THR A 648 9.93 20.83 9.79
C THR A 648 9.55 20.31 8.42
N THR A 649 10.20 20.82 7.37
CA THR A 649 10.10 20.24 6.04
C THR A 649 10.92 18.94 5.99
N VAL A 650 10.26 17.86 5.60
CA VAL A 650 10.83 16.51 5.47
C VAL A 650 10.62 16.05 4.04
N LEU A 651 11.65 15.55 3.38
CA LEU A 651 11.50 15.02 2.02
C LEU A 651 10.89 13.61 2.06
N ALA A 652 10.16 13.22 1.02
CA ALA A 652 9.49 11.92 0.96
C ALA A 652 10.41 10.74 1.26
N GLY A 653 10.13 9.96 2.31
CA GLY A 653 10.95 8.85 2.77
C GLY A 653 12.24 9.21 3.51
N ASP A 654 12.52 10.50 3.75
CA ASP A 654 13.47 10.91 4.78
C ASP A 654 12.83 10.78 6.16
N ARG A 655 13.69 10.51 7.14
CA ARG A 655 13.30 10.34 8.53
C ARG A 655 13.55 11.64 9.27
N TYR A 656 12.50 12.26 9.79
CA TYR A 656 12.65 13.27 10.83
C TYR A 656 12.79 12.58 12.17
N THR A 657 13.87 12.89 12.89
CA THR A 657 14.12 12.40 14.25
C THR A 657 13.87 13.53 15.22
N MET A 658 12.90 13.31 16.11
CA MET A 658 12.75 14.12 17.31
C MET A 658 13.84 13.68 18.30
N SER A 659 15.05 14.20 18.13
CA SER A 659 16.04 14.19 19.21
C SER A 659 15.47 15.05 20.34
N ASN A 660 15.50 14.52 21.56
CA ASN A 660 15.01 15.20 22.75
C ASN A 660 15.45 16.66 22.84
#